data_AF-A0A7C4NAN3-F1
#
_entry.id   AF-A0A7C4NAN3-F1
#
_cell.length_a   1.000
_cell.length_b   1.000
_cell.length_c   1.000
_cell.angle_alpha   90.00
_cell.angle_beta   90.00
_cell.angle_gamma   90.00
#
_symmetry.space_group_name_H-M   'P 1'
#
loop_
_entity.id
_entity.type
_entity.pdbx_description
1 polymer ?
#
loop_
_entity_poly.entity_id
_entity_poly.type
_entity_poly.pdbx_seq_one_letter_code
_entity_poly.pdbx_strand_id
1 'polypeptide(L)'
;AERTGSSDRVRIVAQIDRARSAANVRDWGSAKRFYVTRDDDLHTVHSQQVADLGQVNMADPNTLIDFAVWAINTYPSDKYVLIMSDHGMGWPGGWSDPAVTTPAGSNRGVPLAGAMGNLMYLNDIDAALGAIRSQTGIDRFELIGMDACLMNQLEVLSALTPHGRYAVASEETEPALGWAYTGFLDDLAANPDMTGAELARSIVDTYIVEDQRIVDDQARAELSSRGSVLGSLFGFSSAPSADEVAQEMGADVTLSAIDLAAVPDLVGSLNALAFSLQRADSKAVSQARSYAQSYTSIFGQSVPPSYIDLGNWVELLLRSTSDSAVSAAGRQLQAALQSAVITEKHGPAKPGSTGVSIYFPTSQLYRTAEAGPESYTAIASRFAGDSLWDEFLAFFYTGRQFSPATGSAAVPSRSTPIQAPNAGAIAISPLEVSSRSVAPGQTVTLQADIDGQNVGYLKLFIGFYDRAANSINVTDEDYLQSSETREVDGVYYPMWPASGRFTVSFDWEPIVFGIDDGQQVVPVLFTPETYGAAPTEAVYSVDGIYTFADGSGSRLARLYFRDKLLRRVMGFAGNDTAGAPREIITRPGDTFTILEKWIDLDQSGRPAATVTQQGATLVFGDEPFRWRDLDAAAGDYVVGFTVEDLDGNPQQVFETVIVR
;
A
#
# COMPACT_ATOMS: atom_id res chain seq x y z
N ALA A 1 -24.44 4.95 -6.81
CA ALA A 1 -25.89 5.13 -7.01
C ALA A 1 -26.24 4.78 -8.45
N GLU A 2 -27.49 4.43 -8.73
CA GLU A 2 -27.91 3.94 -10.05
C GLU A 2 -28.31 5.10 -10.98
N ARG A 3 -27.59 6.24 -10.91
CA ARG A 3 -27.90 7.49 -11.64
C ARG A 3 -27.84 7.33 -13.16
N THR A 4 -27.02 6.39 -13.62
CA THR A 4 -26.92 5.98 -15.02
C THR A 4 -27.40 4.53 -15.14
N GLY A 5 -28.38 4.31 -16.01
CA GLY A 5 -28.96 3.00 -16.26
C GLY A 5 -28.65 2.48 -17.66
N SER A 6 -28.97 1.21 -17.87
CA SER A 6 -28.88 0.58 -19.19
C SER A 6 -29.81 1.25 -20.21
N SER A 7 -29.36 1.29 -21.46
CA SER A 7 -30.08 1.75 -22.65
C SER A 7 -30.00 0.71 -23.77
N ASP A 8 -30.49 1.02 -24.97
CA ASP A 8 -30.35 0.14 -26.13
C ASP A 8 -28.93 0.05 -26.68
N ARG A 9 -28.08 1.05 -26.38
CA ARG A 9 -26.69 1.12 -26.84
C ARG A 9 -25.67 0.76 -25.77
N VAL A 10 -26.07 0.77 -24.50
CA VAL A 10 -25.20 0.48 -23.35
C VAL A 10 -25.96 -0.44 -22.39
N ARG A 11 -25.45 -1.65 -22.16
CA ARG A 11 -26.05 -2.62 -21.23
C ARG A 11 -25.17 -2.72 -19.99
N ILE A 12 -25.73 -2.40 -18.82
CA ILE A 12 -25.03 -2.39 -17.53
C ILE A 12 -25.64 -3.49 -16.66
N VAL A 13 -24.81 -4.45 -16.25
CA VAL A 13 -25.20 -5.53 -15.34
C VAL A 13 -24.21 -5.65 -14.21
N ALA A 14 -24.70 -6.04 -13.03
CA ALA A 14 -23.87 -6.20 -11.84
C ALA A 14 -24.17 -7.53 -11.16
N GLN A 15 -23.14 -8.17 -10.59
CA GLN A 15 -23.29 -9.22 -9.59
C GLN A 15 -22.71 -8.72 -8.29
N ILE A 16 -23.53 -8.71 -7.24
CA ILE A 16 -23.17 -8.13 -5.94
C ILE A 16 -23.47 -9.17 -4.87
N ASP A 17 -22.46 -9.50 -4.07
CA ASP A 17 -22.64 -10.22 -2.82
C ASP A 17 -22.55 -9.26 -1.63
N ARG A 18 -23.49 -9.38 -0.69
CA ARG A 18 -23.52 -8.60 0.54
C ARG A 18 -23.78 -9.52 1.71
N ALA A 19 -22.75 -9.75 2.51
CA ALA A 19 -22.88 -10.44 3.79
C ALA A 19 -23.90 -9.70 4.68
N ARG A 20 -24.74 -10.44 5.38
CA ARG A 20 -25.80 -9.86 6.22
C ARG A 20 -25.19 -9.23 7.48
N SER A 21 -25.20 -7.91 7.59
CA SER A 21 -24.81 -7.21 8.81
C SER A 21 -26.03 -6.80 9.65
N ALA A 22 -25.95 -6.94 10.97
CA ALA A 22 -26.95 -6.38 11.89
C ALA A 22 -26.90 -4.83 11.90
N ALA A 23 -25.77 -4.24 11.50
CA ALA A 23 -25.54 -2.80 11.47
C ALA A 23 -26.04 -2.12 10.19
N ASN A 24 -26.30 -2.88 9.13
CA ASN A 24 -26.77 -2.35 7.85
C ASN A 24 -27.98 -3.15 7.35
N VAL A 25 -29.18 -2.63 7.62
CA VAL A 25 -30.46 -3.22 7.18
C VAL A 25 -30.60 -3.36 5.65
N ARG A 26 -29.66 -2.78 4.89
CA ARG A 26 -29.60 -2.83 3.42
C ARG A 26 -28.83 -4.03 2.89
N ASP A 27 -28.20 -4.82 3.77
CA ASP A 27 -27.53 -6.06 3.38
C ASP A 27 -28.54 -7.19 3.24
N TRP A 28 -28.55 -7.84 2.07
CA TRP A 28 -29.53 -8.87 1.73
C TRP A 28 -29.04 -10.32 1.92
N GLY A 29 -27.76 -10.52 2.28
CA GLY A 29 -27.24 -11.83 2.72
C GLY A 29 -27.13 -12.88 1.62
N SER A 30 -27.01 -12.49 0.35
CA SER A 30 -26.80 -13.38 -0.79
C SER A 30 -26.14 -12.64 -1.96
N ALA A 31 -25.61 -13.41 -2.91
CA ALA A 31 -25.17 -12.92 -4.20
C ALA A 31 -26.35 -12.80 -5.16
N LYS A 32 -26.48 -11.63 -5.79
CA LYS A 32 -27.58 -11.31 -6.70
C LYS A 32 -27.06 -10.69 -7.98
N ARG A 33 -27.80 -10.88 -9.07
CA ARG A 33 -27.56 -10.22 -10.35
C ARG A 33 -28.61 -9.15 -10.61
N PHE A 34 -28.16 -8.01 -11.11
CA PHE A 34 -28.98 -6.87 -11.45
C PHE A 34 -28.78 -6.47 -12.90
N TYR A 35 -29.89 -6.14 -13.56
CA TYR A 35 -29.88 -5.32 -14.77
C TYR A 35 -30.07 -3.87 -14.32
N VAL A 36 -29.04 -3.05 -14.50
CA VAL A 36 -28.98 -1.73 -13.88
C VAL A 36 -29.92 -0.78 -14.61
N THR A 37 -30.87 -0.20 -13.89
CA THR A 37 -31.84 0.80 -14.37
C THR A 37 -31.63 2.12 -13.66
N ARG A 38 -31.90 3.23 -14.36
CA ARG A 38 -31.73 4.55 -13.80
C ARG A 38 -32.66 4.76 -12.60
N ASP A 39 -32.08 5.20 -11.48
CA ASP A 39 -32.77 5.66 -10.29
C ASP A 39 -32.01 6.83 -9.64
N ASP A 40 -32.73 7.68 -8.93
CA ASP A 40 -32.21 8.85 -8.22
C ASP A 40 -32.01 8.60 -6.71
N ASP A 41 -32.42 7.43 -6.18
CA ASP A 41 -32.14 7.03 -4.79
C ASP A 41 -30.66 6.63 -4.63
N LEU A 42 -29.93 7.36 -3.77
CA LEU A 42 -28.54 7.05 -3.43
C LEU A 42 -28.42 5.94 -2.38
N HIS A 43 -29.52 5.55 -1.76
CA HIS A 43 -29.54 4.74 -0.55
C HIS A 43 -30.05 3.32 -0.78
N THR A 44 -30.87 3.09 -1.80
CA THR A 44 -31.51 1.80 -2.09
C THR A 44 -31.18 1.35 -3.50
N VAL A 45 -31.00 0.05 -3.70
CA VAL A 45 -30.88 -0.54 -5.04
C VAL A 45 -32.28 -0.89 -5.54
N HIS A 46 -32.75 -0.20 -6.56
CA HIS A 46 -34.05 -0.42 -7.20
C HIS A 46 -33.94 -1.11 -8.56
N SER A 47 -32.72 -1.31 -9.07
CA SER A 47 -32.51 -2.05 -10.31
C SER A 47 -33.18 -3.42 -10.32
N GLN A 48 -33.54 -3.84 -11.54
CA GLN A 48 -34.19 -5.11 -11.77
C GLN A 48 -33.27 -6.26 -11.32
N GLN A 49 -33.67 -6.95 -10.25
CA GLN A 49 -33.05 -8.22 -9.86
C GLN A 49 -33.39 -9.28 -10.91
N VAL A 50 -32.38 -9.76 -11.63
CA VAL A 50 -32.55 -10.77 -12.70
C VAL A 50 -32.22 -12.18 -12.23
N ALA A 51 -31.45 -12.32 -11.15
CA ALA A 51 -31.22 -13.60 -10.47
C ALA A 51 -30.88 -13.41 -8.99
N ASP A 52 -31.25 -14.39 -8.17
CA ASP A 52 -30.73 -14.60 -6.80
C ASP A 52 -29.94 -15.90 -6.82
N LEU A 53 -28.62 -15.82 -6.62
CA LEU A 53 -27.72 -16.97 -6.70
C LEU A 53 -27.59 -17.67 -5.32
N GLY A 54 -28.16 -17.08 -4.27
CA GLY A 54 -27.90 -17.52 -2.91
C GLY A 54 -26.46 -17.21 -2.49
N GLN A 55 -25.89 -18.05 -1.63
CA GLN A 55 -24.50 -17.93 -1.21
C GLN A 55 -23.57 -18.56 -2.26
N VAL A 56 -22.64 -17.77 -2.79
CA VAL A 56 -21.60 -18.23 -3.72
C VAL A 56 -20.26 -17.70 -3.24
N ASN A 57 -19.19 -18.46 -3.46
CA ASN A 57 -17.86 -18.00 -3.10
C ASN A 57 -17.40 -16.96 -4.13
N MET A 58 -17.35 -15.69 -3.74
CA MET A 58 -16.91 -14.61 -4.65
C MET A 58 -15.40 -14.63 -4.92
N ALA A 59 -14.62 -15.34 -4.10
CA ALA A 59 -13.20 -15.62 -4.36
C ALA A 59 -12.98 -16.86 -5.25
N ASP A 60 -14.03 -17.62 -5.63
CA ASP A 60 -13.90 -18.73 -6.58
C ASP A 60 -13.85 -18.18 -8.03
N PRO A 61 -12.79 -18.47 -8.80
CA PRO A 61 -12.68 -18.05 -10.20
C PRO A 61 -13.86 -18.49 -11.07
N ASN A 62 -14.53 -19.60 -10.73
CA ASN A 62 -15.71 -20.07 -11.47
C ASN A 62 -16.90 -19.13 -11.31
N THR A 63 -17.02 -18.41 -10.18
CA THR A 63 -18.06 -17.41 -9.96
C THR A 63 -17.88 -16.22 -10.91
N LEU A 64 -16.63 -15.78 -11.13
CA LEU A 64 -16.29 -14.75 -12.11
C LEU A 64 -16.59 -15.22 -13.55
N ILE A 65 -16.17 -16.45 -13.88
CA ILE A 65 -16.44 -17.05 -15.20
C ILE A 65 -17.95 -17.11 -15.45
N ASP A 66 -18.73 -17.64 -14.51
CA ASP A 66 -20.18 -17.79 -14.64
C ASP A 66 -20.86 -16.43 -14.83
N PHE A 67 -20.46 -15.41 -14.06
CA PHE A 67 -21.01 -14.06 -14.22
C PHE A 67 -20.72 -13.47 -15.61
N ALA A 68 -19.47 -13.48 -16.05
CA ALA A 68 -19.10 -12.86 -17.32
C ALA A 68 -19.67 -13.63 -18.53
N VAL A 69 -19.65 -14.97 -18.49
CA VAL A 69 -20.25 -15.81 -19.54
C VAL A 69 -21.76 -15.59 -19.63
N TRP A 70 -22.45 -15.53 -18.49
CA TRP A 70 -23.87 -15.20 -18.46
C TRP A 70 -24.15 -13.81 -19.03
N ALA A 71 -23.39 -12.80 -18.61
CA ALA A 71 -23.59 -11.41 -19.02
C ALA A 71 -23.41 -11.26 -20.55
N ILE A 72 -22.32 -11.81 -21.09
CA ILE A 72 -21.99 -11.73 -22.52
C ILE A 72 -23.03 -12.45 -23.38
N ASN A 73 -23.46 -13.65 -22.98
CA ASN A 73 -24.44 -14.42 -23.75
C ASN A 73 -25.86 -13.84 -23.65
N THR A 74 -26.22 -13.24 -22.51
CA THR A 74 -27.57 -12.67 -22.28
C THR A 74 -27.71 -11.29 -22.92
N TYR A 75 -26.63 -10.49 -22.93
CA TYR A 75 -26.61 -9.14 -23.46
C TYR A 75 -25.50 -8.95 -24.51
N PRO A 76 -25.63 -9.57 -25.70
CA PRO A 76 -24.62 -9.44 -26.75
C PRO A 76 -24.39 -7.97 -27.14
N SER A 77 -23.12 -7.58 -27.18
CA SER A 77 -22.66 -6.21 -27.45
C SER A 77 -21.40 -6.23 -28.33
N ASP A 78 -21.09 -5.11 -28.98
CA ASP A 78 -19.88 -4.99 -29.83
C ASP A 78 -18.59 -4.90 -29.01
N LYS A 79 -18.70 -4.39 -27.78
CA LYS A 79 -17.60 -4.19 -26.83
C LYS A 79 -18.04 -4.63 -25.44
N TYR A 80 -17.10 -5.15 -24.65
CA TYR A 80 -17.35 -5.60 -23.29
C TYR A 80 -16.35 -4.96 -22.33
N VAL A 81 -16.87 -4.41 -21.25
CA VAL A 81 -16.08 -3.86 -20.14
C VAL A 81 -16.34 -4.74 -18.91
N LEU A 82 -15.27 -5.17 -18.25
CA LEU A 82 -15.35 -5.91 -16.98
C LEU A 82 -14.71 -5.06 -15.90
N ILE A 83 -15.44 -4.73 -14.84
CA ILE A 83 -14.91 -4.05 -13.65
C ILE A 83 -15.07 -4.99 -12.47
N MET A 84 -13.97 -5.25 -11.77
CA MET A 84 -13.91 -6.07 -10.57
C MET A 84 -13.65 -5.13 -9.38
N SER A 85 -14.55 -5.14 -8.39
CA SER A 85 -14.51 -4.23 -7.24
C SER A 85 -14.51 -5.00 -5.93
N ASP A 86 -13.42 -4.91 -5.16
CA ASP A 86 -13.23 -5.44 -3.79
C ASP A 86 -11.80 -5.07 -3.30
N HIS A 87 -11.25 -5.81 -2.34
CA HIS A 87 -9.85 -5.77 -1.95
C HIS A 87 -8.91 -6.25 -3.05
N GLY A 88 -7.79 -5.54 -3.19
CA GLY A 88 -6.68 -5.91 -4.04
C GLY A 88 -5.37 -5.88 -3.25
N MET A 89 -4.41 -6.65 -3.73
CA MET A 89 -3.10 -6.80 -3.08
C MET A 89 -1.95 -6.79 -4.11
N GLY A 90 -2.22 -6.50 -5.39
CA GLY A 90 -1.23 -6.58 -6.44
C GLY A 90 -0.98 -8.02 -6.91
N TRP A 91 0.29 -8.42 -7.04
CA TRP A 91 0.66 -9.74 -7.56
C TRP A 91 0.07 -10.94 -6.82
N PRO A 92 -0.21 -10.91 -5.49
CA PRO A 92 -0.91 -12.01 -4.83
C PRO A 92 -2.34 -12.20 -5.34
N GLY A 93 -2.97 -11.17 -5.93
CA GLY A 93 -4.37 -11.16 -6.30
C GLY A 93 -5.22 -10.33 -5.34
N GLY A 94 -6.45 -10.76 -5.08
CA GLY A 94 -7.43 -9.98 -4.33
C GLY A 94 -8.75 -10.73 -4.17
N TRP A 95 -9.84 -9.97 -4.06
CA TRP A 95 -11.23 -10.45 -4.02
C TRP A 95 -11.43 -11.61 -3.05
N SER A 96 -11.72 -11.27 -1.79
CA SER A 96 -11.79 -12.22 -0.69
C SER A 96 -13.23 -12.55 -0.34
N ASP A 97 -13.50 -13.79 0.04
CA ASP A 97 -14.78 -14.14 0.66
C ASP A 97 -14.54 -14.67 2.08
N PRO A 98 -14.76 -13.83 3.12
CA PRO A 98 -14.50 -14.19 4.51
C PRO A 98 -15.47 -15.27 5.04
N ALA A 99 -16.59 -15.54 4.36
CA ALA A 99 -17.49 -16.61 4.76
C ALA A 99 -16.93 -18.01 4.43
N VAL A 100 -15.90 -18.08 3.57
CA VAL A 100 -15.27 -19.31 3.11
C VAL A 100 -13.80 -19.32 3.50
N THR A 101 -13.39 -20.22 4.39
CA THR A 101 -12.00 -20.26 4.90
C THR A 101 -11.07 -21.19 4.11
N THR A 102 -11.59 -21.87 3.09
CA THR A 102 -10.80 -22.79 2.26
C THR A 102 -10.36 -22.07 0.99
N PRO A 103 -9.06 -22.07 0.62
CA PRO A 103 -8.62 -21.49 -0.64
C PRO A 103 -9.37 -22.10 -1.84
N ALA A 104 -10.04 -21.24 -2.60
CA ALA A 104 -10.52 -21.57 -3.93
C ALA A 104 -9.34 -21.67 -4.93
N GLY A 105 -9.58 -22.28 -6.08
CA GLY A 105 -8.58 -22.35 -7.16
C GLY A 105 -7.45 -23.36 -6.95
N SER A 106 -6.37 -23.17 -7.72
CA SER A 106 -5.30 -24.16 -7.91
C SER A 106 -4.12 -24.01 -6.94
N ASN A 107 -4.16 -23.02 -6.04
CA ASN A 107 -3.01 -22.54 -5.26
C ASN A 107 -2.77 -23.24 -3.91
N ARG A 108 -3.42 -24.38 -3.62
CA ARG A 108 -3.35 -25.07 -2.32
C ARG A 108 -1.94 -25.50 -1.85
N GLY A 109 -0.95 -25.49 -2.74
CA GLY A 109 0.46 -25.80 -2.43
C GLY A 109 1.39 -24.59 -2.35
N VAL A 110 0.87 -23.38 -2.59
CA VAL A 110 1.66 -22.15 -2.55
C VAL A 110 1.72 -21.64 -1.10
N PRO A 111 2.92 -21.36 -0.55
CA PRO A 111 3.05 -20.93 0.85
C PRO A 111 2.17 -19.73 1.21
N LEU A 112 2.15 -18.70 0.36
CA LEU A 112 1.31 -17.52 0.56
C LEU A 112 -0.17 -17.86 0.66
N ALA A 113 -0.65 -18.80 -0.16
CA ALA A 113 -2.06 -19.18 -0.14
C ALA A 113 -2.47 -19.88 1.15
N GLY A 114 -1.52 -20.59 1.79
CA GLY A 114 -1.70 -21.13 3.13
C GLY A 114 -1.79 -20.05 4.21
N ALA A 115 -1.11 -18.91 4.03
CA ALA A 115 -1.08 -17.81 4.99
C ALA A 115 -2.30 -16.87 4.87
N MET A 116 -2.79 -16.61 3.65
CA MET A 116 -3.81 -15.58 3.41
C MET A 116 -5.25 -16.12 3.25
N GLY A 117 -5.42 -17.42 3.04
CA GLY A 117 -6.74 -18.05 2.96
C GLY A 117 -7.42 -17.93 1.59
N ASN A 118 -8.71 -17.59 1.60
CA ASN A 118 -9.56 -17.65 0.41
C ASN A 118 -9.56 -16.31 -0.35
N LEU A 119 -8.78 -16.29 -1.43
CA LEU A 119 -8.57 -15.16 -2.32
C LEU A 119 -8.63 -15.64 -3.77
N MET A 120 -9.00 -14.74 -4.67
CA MET A 120 -8.77 -14.94 -6.10
C MET A 120 -7.34 -14.51 -6.44
N TYR A 121 -6.44 -15.49 -6.56
CA TYR A 121 -5.03 -15.25 -6.86
C TYR A 121 -4.82 -14.81 -8.32
N LEU A 122 -3.73 -14.09 -8.60
CA LEU A 122 -3.50 -13.50 -9.93
C LEU A 122 -3.48 -14.52 -11.08
N ASN A 123 -2.86 -15.69 -10.87
CA ASN A 123 -2.87 -16.78 -11.86
C ASN A 123 -4.27 -17.36 -12.09
N ASP A 124 -5.11 -17.40 -11.05
CA ASP A 124 -6.50 -17.83 -11.19
C ASP A 124 -7.34 -16.76 -11.95
N ILE A 125 -7.07 -15.46 -11.76
CA ILE A 125 -7.68 -14.37 -12.54
C ILE A 125 -7.32 -14.49 -14.04
N ASP A 126 -6.03 -14.67 -14.36
CA ASP A 126 -5.57 -14.88 -15.74
C ASP A 126 -6.28 -16.07 -16.40
N ALA A 127 -6.33 -17.21 -15.70
CA ALA A 127 -7.01 -18.41 -16.16
C ALA A 127 -8.52 -18.19 -16.37
N ALA A 128 -9.18 -17.47 -15.45
CA ALA A 128 -10.61 -17.16 -15.53
C ALA A 128 -10.92 -16.27 -16.75
N LEU A 129 -10.14 -15.22 -16.98
CA LEU A 129 -10.29 -14.34 -18.14
C LEU A 129 -10.10 -15.12 -19.45
N GLY A 130 -9.11 -16.02 -19.50
CA GLY A 130 -8.91 -16.92 -20.64
C GLY A 130 -10.09 -17.87 -20.86
N ALA A 131 -10.65 -18.43 -19.79
CA ALA A 131 -11.81 -19.29 -19.86
C ALA A 131 -13.07 -18.54 -20.35
N ILE A 132 -13.30 -17.32 -19.88
CA ILE A 132 -14.42 -16.47 -20.35
C ILE A 132 -14.33 -16.24 -21.85
N ARG A 133 -13.15 -15.84 -22.36
CA ARG A 133 -12.94 -15.62 -23.80
C ARG A 133 -13.18 -16.88 -24.62
N SER A 134 -12.67 -18.02 -24.15
CA SER A 134 -12.86 -19.32 -24.80
C SER A 134 -14.33 -19.74 -24.87
N GLN A 135 -15.10 -19.50 -23.80
CA GLN A 135 -16.51 -19.91 -23.73
C GLN A 135 -17.47 -18.97 -24.46
N THR A 136 -17.14 -17.69 -24.56
CA THR A 136 -18.01 -16.66 -25.18
C THR A 136 -17.62 -16.31 -26.60
N GLY A 137 -16.38 -16.58 -27.00
CA GLY A 137 -15.85 -16.26 -28.32
C GLY A 137 -15.42 -14.80 -28.51
N ILE A 138 -15.41 -13.99 -27.44
CA ILE A 138 -14.88 -12.62 -27.54
C ILE A 138 -13.35 -12.67 -27.74
N ASP A 139 -12.82 -11.79 -28.60
CA ASP A 139 -11.38 -11.66 -28.79
C ASP A 139 -10.73 -11.13 -27.52
N ARG A 140 -11.15 -9.97 -27.02
CA ARG A 140 -10.70 -9.34 -25.77
C ARG A 140 -11.82 -8.48 -25.19
N PHE A 141 -11.77 -8.23 -23.90
CA PHE A 141 -12.48 -7.11 -23.29
C PHE A 141 -11.94 -5.80 -23.86
N GLU A 142 -12.82 -4.83 -24.08
CA GLU A 142 -12.42 -3.46 -24.42
C GLU A 142 -11.63 -2.86 -23.25
N LEU A 143 -12.13 -3.03 -22.02
CA LEU A 143 -11.50 -2.53 -20.81
C LEU A 143 -11.66 -3.54 -19.67
N ILE A 144 -10.59 -3.73 -18.89
CA ILE A 144 -10.62 -4.44 -17.60
C ILE A 144 -10.30 -3.43 -16.49
N GLY A 145 -11.28 -3.16 -15.63
CA GLY A 145 -11.12 -2.28 -14.48
C GLY A 145 -10.88 -3.06 -13.21
N MET A 146 -9.85 -2.68 -12.46
CA MET A 146 -9.53 -3.23 -11.15
C MET A 146 -9.77 -2.13 -10.11
N ASP A 147 -11.04 -1.97 -9.71
CA ASP A 147 -11.50 -1.08 -8.63
C ASP A 147 -11.16 -1.75 -7.29
N ALA A 148 -9.85 -1.95 -7.11
CA ALA A 148 -9.22 -2.64 -6.01
C ALA A 148 -7.81 -2.09 -5.77
N CYS A 149 -7.41 -2.09 -4.49
CA CYS A 149 -6.12 -1.57 -4.03
C CYS A 149 -4.93 -2.26 -4.72
N LEU A 150 -3.85 -1.51 -4.99
CA LEU A 150 -2.53 -2.04 -5.38
C LEU A 150 -2.49 -2.84 -6.70
N MET A 151 -3.57 -2.84 -7.50
CA MET A 151 -3.69 -3.70 -8.69
C MET A 151 -2.96 -3.15 -9.92
N ASN A 152 -2.43 -1.93 -9.89
CA ASN A 152 -1.67 -1.37 -11.00
C ASN A 152 -0.17 -1.72 -10.93
N GLN A 153 0.08 -3.02 -10.86
CA GLN A 153 1.40 -3.63 -10.85
C GLN A 153 1.72 -4.20 -12.23
N LEU A 154 2.97 -4.11 -12.67
CA LEU A 154 3.37 -4.67 -13.98
C LEU A 154 3.10 -6.19 -14.07
N GLU A 155 3.20 -6.89 -12.95
CA GLU A 155 2.82 -8.28 -12.75
C GLU A 155 1.34 -8.51 -13.13
N VAL A 156 0.46 -7.65 -12.62
CA VAL A 156 -0.99 -7.70 -12.89
C VAL A 156 -1.27 -7.32 -14.34
N LEU A 157 -0.69 -6.23 -14.83
CA LEU A 157 -0.87 -5.77 -16.22
C LEU A 157 -0.42 -6.84 -17.22
N SER A 158 0.67 -7.56 -16.93
CA SER A 158 1.10 -8.72 -17.71
C SER A 158 0.03 -9.80 -17.76
N ALA A 159 -0.60 -10.15 -16.64
CA ALA A 159 -1.69 -11.11 -16.56
C ALA A 159 -2.94 -10.68 -17.36
N LEU A 160 -3.24 -9.38 -17.40
CA LEU A 160 -4.40 -8.83 -18.12
C LEU A 160 -4.16 -8.68 -19.63
N THR A 161 -2.92 -8.50 -20.06
CA THR A 161 -2.51 -8.19 -21.44
C THR A 161 -3.15 -9.08 -22.53
N PRO A 162 -3.28 -10.41 -22.35
CA PRO A 162 -3.89 -11.26 -23.37
C PRO A 162 -5.40 -11.03 -23.51
N HIS A 163 -6.05 -10.47 -22.49
CA HIS A 163 -7.49 -10.52 -22.29
C HIS A 163 -8.20 -9.18 -22.45
N GLY A 164 -7.49 -8.06 -22.29
CA GLY A 164 -8.03 -6.70 -22.45
C GLY A 164 -7.31 -5.89 -23.53
N ARG A 165 -7.93 -4.79 -23.95
CA ARG A 165 -7.26 -3.72 -24.72
C ARG A 165 -6.74 -2.62 -23.81
N TYR A 166 -7.53 -2.24 -22.81
CA TYR A 166 -7.18 -1.23 -21.82
C TYR A 166 -7.36 -1.79 -20.41
N ALA A 167 -6.59 -1.26 -19.46
CA ALA A 167 -6.80 -1.49 -18.03
C ALA A 167 -6.92 -0.17 -17.28
N VAL A 168 -7.68 -0.17 -16.18
CA VAL A 168 -7.67 0.93 -15.20
C VAL A 168 -7.46 0.33 -13.82
N ALA A 169 -6.47 0.82 -13.07
CA ALA A 169 -6.10 0.30 -11.76
C ALA A 169 -5.32 1.33 -10.93
N SER A 170 -5.23 1.11 -9.62
CA SER A 170 -4.45 1.95 -8.68
C SER A 170 -3.14 1.28 -8.24
N GLU A 171 -2.05 2.05 -8.13
CA GLU A 171 -0.78 1.61 -7.54
C GLU A 171 -0.86 1.58 -6.01
N GLU A 172 -1.73 2.40 -5.43
CA GLU A 172 -1.94 2.56 -4.00
C GLU A 172 -3.30 1.94 -3.59
N THR A 173 -3.58 1.94 -2.29
CA THR A 173 -4.91 1.71 -1.73
C THR A 173 -5.91 2.77 -2.19
N GLU A 174 -7.12 2.32 -2.50
CA GLU A 174 -8.22 3.20 -2.92
C GLU A 174 -9.11 3.55 -1.71
N PRO A 175 -9.76 4.72 -1.69
CA PRO A 175 -10.71 5.06 -0.65
C PRO A 175 -11.90 4.09 -0.64
N ALA A 176 -12.55 3.91 0.51
CA ALA A 176 -13.74 3.06 0.63
C ALA A 176 -14.94 3.50 -0.25
N LEU A 177 -14.81 4.65 -0.92
CA LEU A 177 -15.73 5.16 -1.92
C LEU A 177 -15.75 4.32 -3.20
N GLY A 178 -14.59 3.80 -3.62
CA GLY A 178 -14.36 3.24 -4.95
C GLY A 178 -14.32 4.30 -6.04
N TRP A 179 -14.54 3.89 -7.29
CA TRP A 179 -14.58 4.79 -8.44
C TRP A 179 -15.86 5.63 -8.53
N ALA A 180 -15.77 6.77 -9.23
CA ALA A 180 -16.89 7.67 -9.49
C ALA A 180 -17.82 7.13 -10.60
N TYR A 181 -18.48 5.99 -10.35
CA TYR A 181 -19.29 5.26 -11.35
C TYR A 181 -20.29 6.13 -12.11
N THR A 182 -20.95 7.08 -11.44
CA THR A 182 -21.90 7.97 -12.12
C THR A 182 -21.24 8.87 -13.16
N GLY A 183 -20.05 9.44 -12.88
CA GLY A 183 -19.37 10.35 -13.79
C GLY A 183 -19.05 9.67 -15.13
N PHE A 184 -18.23 8.62 -15.10
CA PHE A 184 -17.82 7.97 -16.34
C PHE A 184 -18.94 7.19 -17.04
N LEU A 185 -19.96 6.71 -16.31
CA LEU A 185 -21.12 6.08 -16.95
C LEU A 185 -22.01 7.12 -17.63
N ASP A 186 -22.18 8.32 -17.07
CA ASP A 186 -22.90 9.41 -17.73
C ASP A 186 -22.20 9.86 -19.01
N ASP A 187 -20.87 9.96 -18.99
CA ASP A 187 -20.05 10.20 -20.19
C ASP A 187 -20.30 9.12 -21.26
N LEU A 188 -20.26 7.84 -20.86
CA LEU A 188 -20.52 6.71 -21.76
C LEU A 188 -21.96 6.70 -22.30
N ALA A 189 -22.94 7.06 -21.48
CA ALA A 189 -24.34 7.13 -21.90
C ALA A 189 -24.58 8.29 -22.88
N ALA A 190 -23.90 9.42 -22.68
CA ALA A 190 -23.95 10.58 -23.56
C ALA A 190 -23.24 10.32 -24.89
N ASN A 191 -22.13 9.57 -24.87
CA ASN A 191 -21.37 9.19 -26.07
C ASN A 191 -21.03 7.68 -26.09
N PRO A 192 -21.99 6.81 -26.45
CA PRO A 192 -21.76 5.37 -26.53
C PRO A 192 -20.73 4.94 -27.61
N ASP A 193 -20.36 5.86 -28.50
CA ASP A 193 -19.38 5.63 -29.56
C ASP A 193 -17.93 5.87 -29.11
N MET A 194 -17.70 6.27 -27.85
CA MET A 194 -16.36 6.48 -27.33
C MET A 194 -15.49 5.21 -27.41
N THR A 195 -14.21 5.43 -27.64
CA THR A 195 -13.20 4.37 -27.62
C THR A 195 -12.96 3.88 -26.20
N GLY A 196 -12.43 2.66 -26.05
CA GLY A 196 -12.01 2.16 -24.75
C GLY A 196 -10.96 3.04 -24.06
N ALA A 197 -10.08 3.70 -24.83
CA ALA A 197 -9.10 4.64 -24.29
C ALA A 197 -9.75 5.93 -23.76
N GLU A 198 -10.79 6.44 -24.43
CA GLU A 198 -11.57 7.58 -23.94
C GLU A 198 -12.35 7.22 -22.68
N LEU A 199 -12.97 6.04 -22.64
CA LEU A 199 -13.64 5.54 -21.43
C LEU A 199 -12.64 5.35 -20.28
N ALA A 200 -11.48 4.73 -20.53
CA ALA A 200 -10.44 4.54 -19.52
C ALA A 200 -9.96 5.87 -18.94
N ARG A 201 -9.77 6.89 -19.80
CA ARG A 201 -9.43 8.24 -19.36
C ARG A 201 -10.55 8.88 -18.54
N SER A 202 -11.80 8.76 -18.95
CA SER A 202 -12.95 9.29 -18.19
C SER A 202 -13.03 8.68 -16.78
N ILE A 203 -12.76 7.37 -16.62
CA ILE A 203 -12.69 6.74 -15.29
C ILE A 203 -11.63 7.43 -14.41
N VAL A 204 -10.45 7.74 -14.95
CA VAL A 204 -9.36 8.41 -14.20
C VAL A 204 -9.68 9.88 -13.91
N ASP A 205 -10.20 10.60 -14.90
CA ASP A 205 -10.48 12.03 -14.76
C ASP A 205 -11.58 12.27 -13.70
N THR A 206 -12.63 11.45 -13.71
CA THR A 206 -13.78 11.54 -12.80
C THR A 206 -13.49 11.01 -11.39
N TYR A 207 -12.43 10.21 -11.21
CA TYR A 207 -12.10 9.54 -9.96
C TYR A 207 -12.04 10.52 -8.78
N ILE A 208 -12.78 10.21 -7.70
CA ILE A 208 -13.04 11.05 -6.51
C ILE A 208 -13.85 12.32 -6.81
N VAL A 209 -13.47 13.10 -7.81
CA VAL A 209 -14.00 14.45 -8.04
C VAL A 209 -15.46 14.50 -8.48
N GLU A 210 -15.95 13.46 -9.17
CA GLU A 210 -17.36 13.36 -9.61
C GLU A 210 -18.16 12.28 -8.87
N ASP A 211 -17.63 11.75 -7.76
CA ASP A 211 -18.38 10.75 -7.01
C ASP A 211 -19.64 11.36 -6.39
N GLN A 212 -20.77 10.67 -6.50
CA GLN A 212 -22.07 11.15 -6.00
C GLN A 212 -22.10 11.39 -4.49
N ARG A 213 -21.30 10.68 -3.68
CA ARG A 213 -21.20 10.97 -2.24
C ARG A 213 -20.46 12.29 -1.96
N ILE A 214 -19.74 12.81 -2.93
CA ILE A 214 -19.00 14.07 -2.84
C ILE A 214 -19.79 15.20 -3.50
N VAL A 215 -20.33 15.00 -4.71
CA VAL A 215 -21.01 16.09 -5.43
C VAL A 215 -22.45 16.34 -4.98
N ASP A 216 -23.15 15.34 -4.43
CA ASP A 216 -24.50 15.53 -3.87
C ASP A 216 -24.42 16.15 -2.47
N ASP A 217 -25.12 17.27 -2.26
CA ASP A 217 -25.05 18.03 -1.01
C ASP A 217 -25.50 17.22 0.23
N GLN A 218 -26.52 16.38 0.08
CA GLN A 218 -27.03 15.58 1.20
C GLN A 218 -26.08 14.42 1.48
N ALA A 219 -25.63 13.70 0.45
CA ALA A 219 -24.69 12.60 0.62
C ALA A 219 -23.34 13.10 1.17
N ARG A 220 -22.87 14.28 0.73
CA ARG A 220 -21.64 14.91 1.26
C ARG A 220 -21.79 15.30 2.72
N ALA A 221 -22.97 15.81 3.12
CA ALA A 221 -23.26 16.10 4.52
C ALA A 221 -23.29 14.82 5.39
N GLU A 222 -23.77 13.70 4.86
CA GLU A 222 -23.72 12.39 5.54
C GLU A 222 -22.29 11.84 5.64
N LEU A 223 -21.49 11.96 4.57
CA LEU A 223 -20.08 11.56 4.54
C LEU A 223 -19.24 12.38 5.52
N SER A 224 -19.54 13.67 5.63
CA SER A 224 -18.90 14.64 6.53
C SER A 224 -19.64 14.78 7.87
N SER A 225 -20.49 13.81 8.22
CA SER A 225 -21.28 13.87 9.45
C SER A 225 -20.41 13.69 10.70
N ARG A 226 -20.99 14.02 11.87
CA ARG A 226 -20.28 13.98 13.16
C ARG A 226 -19.72 12.59 13.45
N GLY A 227 -18.46 12.54 13.90
CA GLY A 227 -17.74 11.30 14.20
C GLY A 227 -17.01 10.63 13.02
N SER A 228 -17.16 11.14 11.79
CA SER A 228 -16.27 10.77 10.69
C SER A 228 -14.98 11.60 10.74
N VAL A 229 -13.87 11.01 10.25
CA VAL A 229 -12.60 11.74 10.11
C VAL A 229 -12.77 12.99 9.24
N LEU A 230 -13.51 12.89 8.13
CA LEU A 230 -13.80 14.03 7.24
C LEU A 230 -14.59 15.15 7.94
N GLY A 231 -15.69 14.81 8.62
CA GLY A 231 -16.50 15.81 9.34
C GLY A 231 -15.69 16.55 10.41
N SER A 232 -14.72 15.86 11.00
CA SER A 232 -13.82 16.37 12.01
C SER A 232 -12.75 17.34 11.47
N LEU A 233 -12.27 17.13 10.24
CA LEU A 233 -11.23 17.96 9.63
C LEU A 233 -11.75 19.35 9.21
N PHE A 234 -13.00 19.44 8.75
CA PHE A 234 -13.59 20.70 8.26
C PHE A 234 -14.34 21.50 9.33
N GLY A 235 -14.54 20.90 10.51
CA GLY A 235 -15.30 21.50 11.61
C GLY A 235 -16.82 21.50 11.36
N PHE A 236 -17.60 21.45 12.44
CA PHE A 236 -19.05 21.24 12.36
C PHE A 236 -19.87 22.52 12.07
N SER A 237 -19.22 23.66 11.80
CA SER A 237 -19.90 24.95 11.61
C SER A 237 -20.45 25.16 10.20
N SER A 238 -19.92 24.45 9.21
CA SER A 238 -20.38 24.46 7.81
C SER A 238 -19.99 23.16 7.12
N ALA A 239 -20.88 22.60 6.30
CA ALA A 239 -20.53 21.44 5.49
C ALA A 239 -19.41 21.82 4.50
N PRO A 240 -18.37 20.98 4.33
CA PRO A 240 -17.33 21.24 3.35
C PRO A 240 -17.89 21.27 1.92
N SER A 241 -17.24 22.02 1.05
CA SER A 241 -17.49 21.98 -0.38
C SER A 241 -17.10 20.63 -0.99
N ALA A 242 -17.62 20.31 -2.18
CA ALA A 242 -17.23 19.12 -2.92
C ALA A 242 -15.71 19.11 -3.19
N ASP A 243 -15.15 20.27 -3.58
CA ASP A 243 -13.72 20.42 -3.86
C ASP A 243 -12.85 20.15 -2.63
N GLU A 244 -13.23 20.64 -1.46
CA GLU A 244 -12.51 20.39 -0.21
C GLU A 244 -12.52 18.90 0.16
N VAL A 245 -13.67 18.24 0.06
CA VAL A 245 -13.77 16.79 0.33
C VAL A 245 -12.97 15.98 -0.69
N ALA A 246 -13.07 16.33 -1.98
CA ALA A 246 -12.33 15.67 -3.04
C ALA A 246 -10.81 15.85 -2.87
N GLN A 247 -10.35 17.02 -2.44
CA GLN A 247 -8.93 17.29 -2.18
C GLN A 247 -8.40 16.44 -1.01
N GLU A 248 -9.16 16.32 0.08
CA GLU A 248 -8.74 15.52 1.24
C GLU A 248 -8.76 14.02 0.90
N MET A 249 -9.84 13.52 0.30
CA MET A 249 -9.95 12.11 -0.07
C MET A 249 -9.01 11.72 -1.21
N GLY A 250 -8.71 12.66 -2.11
CA GLY A 250 -7.77 12.48 -3.21
C GLY A 250 -6.31 12.67 -2.81
N ALA A 251 -5.99 12.93 -1.54
CA ALA A 251 -4.63 13.23 -1.11
C ALA A 251 -3.67 12.03 -1.23
N ASP A 252 -4.18 10.81 -1.01
CA ASP A 252 -3.40 9.58 -0.83
C ASP A 252 -3.76 8.49 -1.86
N VAL A 253 -4.29 8.89 -3.01
CA VAL A 253 -4.79 7.99 -4.04
C VAL A 253 -3.89 8.00 -5.27
N THR A 254 -3.92 6.91 -6.03
CA THR A 254 -3.45 6.87 -7.41
C THR A 254 -4.50 6.21 -8.30
N LEU A 255 -4.51 6.50 -9.59
CA LEU A 255 -5.29 5.77 -10.60
C LEU A 255 -4.71 6.02 -11.98
N SER A 256 -4.56 4.98 -12.80
CA SER A 256 -4.08 5.12 -14.17
C SER A 256 -4.85 4.28 -15.16
N ALA A 257 -4.93 4.79 -16.39
CA ALA A 257 -5.39 4.07 -17.55
C ALA A 257 -4.19 3.57 -18.37
N ILE A 258 -4.16 2.29 -18.71
CA ILE A 258 -3.05 1.63 -19.38
C ILE A 258 -3.50 1.05 -20.73
N ASP A 259 -2.70 1.26 -21.77
CA ASP A 259 -2.79 0.52 -23.04
C ASP A 259 -2.09 -0.84 -22.90
N LEU A 260 -2.89 -1.91 -22.84
CA LEU A 260 -2.37 -3.26 -22.68
C LEU A 260 -1.61 -3.76 -23.93
N ALA A 261 -1.78 -3.11 -25.09
CA ALA A 261 -0.99 -3.46 -26.27
C ALA A 261 0.47 -3.01 -26.16
N ALA A 262 0.77 -2.01 -25.31
CA ALA A 262 2.12 -1.50 -25.07
C ALA A 262 2.86 -2.25 -23.94
N VAL A 263 2.15 -3.01 -23.10
CA VAL A 263 2.74 -3.74 -21.97
C VAL A 263 3.81 -4.77 -22.40
N PRO A 264 3.68 -5.51 -23.51
CA PRO A 264 4.77 -6.38 -23.98
C PRO A 264 6.09 -5.65 -24.24
N ASP A 265 6.04 -4.44 -24.81
CA ASP A 265 7.24 -3.63 -25.06
C ASP A 265 7.81 -3.05 -23.75
N LEU A 266 6.94 -2.74 -22.78
CA LEU A 266 7.31 -2.37 -21.42
C LEU A 266 8.05 -3.51 -20.70
N VAL A 267 7.50 -4.72 -20.72
CA VAL A 267 8.16 -5.93 -20.16
C VAL A 267 9.46 -6.22 -20.90
N GLY A 268 9.50 -6.10 -22.23
CA GLY A 268 10.72 -6.27 -23.01
C GLY A 268 11.82 -5.27 -22.65
N SER A 269 11.45 -4.03 -22.36
CA SER A 269 12.39 -2.99 -21.91
C SER A 269 12.85 -3.22 -20.46
N LEU A 270 11.97 -3.74 -19.60
CA LEU A 270 12.34 -4.21 -18.25
C LEU A 270 13.35 -5.35 -18.34
N ASN A 271 13.17 -6.31 -19.26
CA ASN A 271 14.10 -7.42 -19.47
C ASN A 271 15.49 -6.94 -19.88
N ALA A 272 15.55 -5.94 -20.76
CA ALA A 272 16.81 -5.32 -21.16
C ALA A 272 17.52 -4.62 -19.99
N LEU A 273 16.76 -3.93 -19.13
CA LEU A 273 17.29 -3.31 -17.91
C LEU A 273 17.76 -4.37 -16.91
N ALA A 274 16.90 -5.32 -16.55
CA ALA A 274 17.18 -6.43 -15.64
C ALA A 274 18.49 -7.15 -16.01
N PHE A 275 18.66 -7.48 -17.28
CA PHE A 275 19.91 -8.10 -17.75
C PHE A 275 21.13 -7.18 -17.62
N SER A 276 20.98 -5.88 -17.89
CA SER A 276 22.05 -4.88 -17.76
C SER A 276 22.46 -4.65 -16.31
N LEU A 277 21.52 -4.77 -15.37
CA LEU A 277 21.76 -4.60 -13.92
C LEU A 277 22.75 -5.61 -13.34
N GLN A 278 23.02 -6.74 -14.02
CA GLN A 278 24.09 -7.67 -13.62
C GLN A 278 25.48 -7.04 -13.58
N ARG A 279 25.66 -5.91 -14.29
CA ARG A 279 26.92 -5.15 -14.36
C ARG A 279 26.85 -3.82 -13.62
N ALA A 280 25.68 -3.46 -13.09
CA ALA A 280 25.51 -2.21 -12.38
C ALA A 280 26.28 -2.23 -11.05
N ASP A 281 26.59 -1.04 -10.55
CA ASP A 281 26.95 -0.88 -9.14
C ASP A 281 25.73 -1.27 -8.30
N SER A 282 25.84 -2.36 -7.54
CA SER A 282 24.76 -2.83 -6.68
C SER A 282 24.34 -1.77 -5.67
N LYS A 283 25.23 -0.85 -5.27
CA LYS A 283 24.88 0.25 -4.36
C LYS A 283 23.88 1.21 -5.00
N ALA A 284 24.08 1.57 -6.27
CA ALA A 284 23.15 2.45 -7.00
C ALA A 284 21.76 1.82 -7.08
N VAL A 285 21.69 0.50 -7.33
CA VAL A 285 20.44 -0.25 -7.38
C VAL A 285 19.75 -0.30 -6.02
N SER A 286 20.49 -0.59 -4.95
CA SER A 286 19.96 -0.59 -3.58
C SER A 286 19.50 0.80 -3.13
N GLN A 287 20.24 1.87 -3.48
CA GLN A 287 19.84 3.25 -3.21
C GLN A 287 18.53 3.61 -3.92
N ALA A 288 18.44 3.33 -5.22
CA ALA A 288 17.22 3.57 -5.97
C ALA A 288 16.02 2.81 -5.37
N ARG A 289 16.21 1.54 -4.98
CA ARG A 289 15.16 0.72 -4.34
C ARG A 289 14.76 1.25 -2.95
N SER A 290 15.71 1.75 -2.16
CA SER A 290 15.47 2.25 -0.80
C SER A 290 14.69 3.58 -0.78
N TYR A 291 14.86 4.38 -1.83
CA TYR A 291 14.34 5.75 -1.92
C TYR A 291 13.20 5.92 -2.92
N ALA A 292 12.84 4.89 -3.68
CA ALA A 292 11.71 4.95 -4.59
C ALA A 292 10.41 5.22 -3.85
N GLN A 293 9.49 5.98 -4.48
CA GLN A 293 8.12 6.08 -4.01
C GLN A 293 7.57 4.67 -3.79
N SER A 294 7.02 4.43 -2.60
CA SER A 294 6.51 3.13 -2.21
C SER A 294 5.04 3.21 -1.81
N TYR A 295 4.38 2.08 -1.92
CA TYR A 295 2.95 1.95 -1.67
C TYR A 295 2.69 1.07 -0.44
N THR A 296 1.46 1.09 0.05
CA THR A 296 1.07 0.32 1.25
C THR A 296 1.60 -1.11 1.20
N SER A 297 2.38 -1.49 2.21
CA SER A 297 2.88 -2.86 2.33
C SER A 297 1.77 -3.78 2.80
N ILE A 298 1.58 -4.87 2.07
CA ILE A 298 0.74 -5.99 2.53
C ILE A 298 1.56 -7.06 3.26
N PHE A 299 2.89 -6.96 3.23
CA PHE A 299 3.82 -7.96 3.76
C PHE A 299 4.67 -7.34 4.87
N GLY A 300 4.67 -7.94 6.05
CA GLY A 300 5.55 -7.59 7.16
C GLY A 300 5.48 -6.12 7.61
N GLN A 301 4.95 -5.87 8.80
CA GLN A 301 4.79 -4.49 9.33
C GLN A 301 6.12 -3.82 9.73
N SER A 302 7.20 -4.58 9.83
CA SER A 302 8.50 -4.12 10.38
C SER A 302 9.62 -4.05 9.35
N VAL A 303 9.30 -4.14 8.06
CA VAL A 303 10.27 -4.06 6.97
C VAL A 303 9.84 -3.01 5.96
N PRO A 304 10.78 -2.38 5.24
CA PRO A 304 10.44 -1.43 4.18
C PRO A 304 9.42 -2.02 3.19
N PRO A 305 8.44 -1.22 2.73
CA PRO A 305 7.50 -1.64 1.71
C PRO A 305 8.19 -2.18 0.46
N SER A 306 7.49 -3.08 -0.23
CA SER A 306 8.02 -3.86 -1.35
C SER A 306 7.36 -3.55 -2.68
N TYR A 307 6.29 -2.76 -2.69
CA TYR A 307 5.70 -2.20 -3.89
C TYR A 307 6.26 -0.81 -4.09
N ILE A 308 7.00 -0.63 -5.19
CA ILE A 308 7.63 0.64 -5.53
C ILE A 308 7.16 1.11 -6.90
N ASP A 309 7.15 2.41 -7.11
CA ASP A 309 6.87 3.02 -8.40
C ASP A 309 7.99 2.68 -9.40
N LEU A 310 7.62 2.14 -10.57
CA LEU A 310 8.58 1.69 -11.58
C LEU A 310 9.33 2.87 -12.21
N GLY A 311 8.65 3.95 -12.53
CA GLY A 311 9.24 5.12 -13.20
C GLY A 311 10.20 5.89 -12.29
N ASN A 312 9.78 6.17 -11.06
CA ASN A 312 10.57 6.85 -10.04
C ASN A 312 11.80 6.03 -9.63
N TRP A 313 11.65 4.71 -9.48
CA TRP A 313 12.80 3.83 -9.25
C TRP A 313 13.83 3.93 -10.37
N VAL A 314 13.39 3.92 -11.63
CA VAL A 314 14.29 4.06 -12.78
C VAL A 314 14.94 5.44 -12.80
N GLU A 315 14.21 6.52 -12.50
CA GLU A 315 14.77 7.87 -12.45
C GLU A 315 15.86 8.01 -11.37
N LEU A 316 15.62 7.45 -10.17
CA LEU A 316 16.61 7.37 -9.10
C LEU A 316 17.83 6.54 -9.50
N LEU A 317 17.62 5.42 -10.21
CA LEU A 317 18.71 4.61 -10.75
C LEU A 317 19.54 5.38 -11.78
N LEU A 318 18.90 6.12 -12.69
CA LEU A 318 19.58 6.92 -13.72
C LEU A 318 20.44 8.04 -13.13
N ARG A 319 20.06 8.58 -11.96
CA ARG A 319 20.83 9.61 -11.25
C ARG A 319 22.01 9.06 -10.45
N SER A 320 21.96 7.77 -10.10
CA SER A 320 22.97 7.12 -9.28
C SER A 320 23.96 6.28 -10.10
N THR A 321 23.56 5.77 -11.26
CA THR A 321 24.41 4.93 -12.11
C THR A 321 25.34 5.75 -13.02
N SER A 322 26.56 5.25 -13.19
CA SER A 322 27.48 5.72 -14.25
C SER A 322 27.60 4.75 -15.42
N ASP A 323 26.89 3.61 -15.39
CA ASP A 323 26.95 2.61 -16.44
C ASP A 323 26.07 3.03 -17.63
N SER A 324 26.69 3.17 -18.81
CA SER A 324 26.01 3.63 -20.02
C SER A 324 24.96 2.66 -20.56
N ALA A 325 25.13 1.34 -20.37
CA ALA A 325 24.17 0.34 -20.81
C ALA A 325 22.95 0.33 -19.89
N VAL A 326 23.16 0.42 -18.57
CA VAL A 326 22.08 0.61 -17.59
C VAL A 326 21.33 1.91 -17.89
N SER A 327 22.06 3.00 -18.16
CA SER A 327 21.46 4.30 -18.49
C SER A 327 20.63 4.30 -19.78
N ALA A 328 21.04 3.51 -20.77
CA ALA A 328 20.30 3.38 -22.03
C ALA A 328 19.05 2.51 -21.83
N ALA A 329 19.19 1.37 -21.15
CA ALA A 329 18.08 0.47 -20.86
C ALA A 329 17.02 1.13 -19.95
N GLY A 330 17.45 1.89 -18.94
CA GLY A 330 16.55 2.64 -18.06
C GLY A 330 15.75 3.70 -18.83
N ARG A 331 16.39 4.46 -19.73
CA ARG A 331 15.67 5.42 -20.58
C ARG A 331 14.71 4.76 -21.57
N GLN A 332 15.06 3.58 -22.10
CA GLN A 332 14.14 2.81 -22.93
C GLN A 332 12.93 2.34 -22.12
N LEU A 333 13.14 1.90 -20.88
CA LEU A 333 12.07 1.53 -19.96
C LEU A 333 11.14 2.71 -19.64
N GLN A 334 11.69 3.89 -19.32
CA GLN A 334 10.89 5.12 -19.12
C GLN A 334 10.04 5.47 -20.35
N ALA A 335 10.60 5.38 -21.55
CA ALA A 335 9.86 5.65 -22.78
C ALA A 335 8.74 4.62 -23.06
N ALA A 336 8.98 3.34 -22.75
CA ALA A 336 7.98 2.30 -22.87
C ALA A 336 6.84 2.47 -21.84
N LEU A 337 7.18 2.87 -20.61
CA LEU A 337 6.21 3.18 -19.56
C LEU A 337 5.31 4.36 -19.97
N GLN A 338 5.92 5.47 -20.42
CA GLN A 338 5.17 6.62 -20.95
C GLN A 338 4.28 6.29 -22.15
N SER A 339 4.66 5.28 -22.95
CA SER A 339 3.85 4.83 -24.09
C SER A 339 2.67 3.95 -23.65
N ALA A 340 2.81 3.24 -22.53
CA ALA A 340 1.76 2.39 -21.98
C ALA A 340 0.72 3.17 -21.16
N VAL A 341 1.13 4.22 -20.45
CA VAL A 341 0.24 5.04 -19.61
C VAL A 341 -0.53 6.05 -20.47
N ILE A 342 -1.86 5.91 -20.52
CA ILE A 342 -2.77 6.78 -21.29
C ILE A 342 -3.07 8.08 -20.52
N THR A 343 -3.29 7.93 -19.22
CA THR A 343 -3.46 9.00 -18.24
C THR A 343 -3.18 8.43 -16.85
N GLU A 344 -2.72 9.29 -15.95
CA GLU A 344 -2.35 8.98 -14.57
C GLU A 344 -2.81 10.13 -13.69
N LYS A 345 -3.24 9.80 -12.47
CA LYS A 345 -3.65 10.74 -11.44
C LYS A 345 -3.16 10.24 -10.09
N HIS A 346 -2.43 11.08 -9.36
CA HIS A 346 -2.05 10.84 -7.97
C HIS A 346 -2.30 12.05 -7.08
N GLY A 347 -2.46 11.77 -5.79
CA GLY A 347 -2.56 12.78 -4.74
C GLY A 347 -1.18 13.27 -4.25
N PRO A 348 -1.13 14.45 -3.60
CA PRO A 348 0.10 15.02 -3.05
C PRO A 348 0.83 14.16 -2.01
N ALA A 349 0.18 13.15 -1.40
CA ALA A 349 0.82 12.21 -0.47
C ALA A 349 1.46 10.99 -1.18
N LYS A 350 1.34 10.90 -2.51
CA LYS A 350 1.98 9.90 -3.36
C LYS A 350 2.80 10.57 -4.47
N PRO A 351 3.76 11.45 -4.12
CA PRO A 351 4.61 12.08 -5.12
C PRO A 351 5.44 11.02 -5.86
N GLY A 352 5.82 11.30 -7.10
CA GLY A 352 6.64 10.40 -7.88
C GLY A 352 5.89 9.17 -8.42
N SER A 353 4.58 9.06 -8.22
CA SER A 353 3.77 8.05 -8.92
C SER A 353 3.77 8.31 -10.42
N THR A 354 4.03 7.26 -11.19
CA THR A 354 4.15 7.28 -12.66
C THR A 354 3.13 6.37 -13.33
N GLY A 355 2.27 5.73 -12.55
CA GLY A 355 1.13 4.98 -13.01
C GLY A 355 1.38 3.48 -13.19
N VAL A 356 2.54 2.95 -12.82
CA VAL A 356 2.79 1.50 -12.77
C VAL A 356 3.80 1.20 -11.67
N SER A 357 3.41 0.31 -10.76
CA SER A 357 4.27 -0.19 -9.69
C SER A 357 4.86 -1.57 -10.03
N ILE A 358 5.87 -1.98 -9.27
CA ILE A 358 6.50 -3.31 -9.37
C ILE A 358 6.86 -3.85 -7.98
N TYR A 359 6.87 -5.17 -7.81
CA TYR A 359 7.33 -5.83 -6.60
C TYR A 359 8.86 -5.92 -6.54
N PHE A 360 9.47 -5.14 -5.64
CA PHE A 360 10.89 -5.19 -5.30
C PHE A 360 11.08 -5.39 -3.78
N PRO A 361 11.12 -6.64 -3.29
CA PRO A 361 11.21 -6.93 -1.85
C PRO A 361 12.51 -6.45 -1.20
N THR A 362 12.58 -6.51 0.13
CA THR A 362 13.87 -6.49 0.85
C THR A 362 14.44 -7.90 0.91
N SER A 363 15.71 -8.05 1.29
CA SER A 363 16.29 -9.39 1.49
C SER A 363 15.59 -10.19 2.60
N GLN A 364 14.96 -9.51 3.55
CA GLN A 364 14.17 -10.14 4.61
C GLN A 364 12.88 -10.75 4.04
N LEU A 365 12.12 -9.99 3.25
CA LEU A 365 10.91 -10.48 2.59
C LEU A 365 11.23 -11.59 1.58
N TYR A 366 12.27 -11.41 0.78
CA TYR A 366 12.67 -12.38 -0.26
C TYR A 366 13.06 -13.75 0.31
N ARG A 367 13.47 -13.82 1.59
CA ARG A 367 13.80 -15.07 2.30
C ARG A 367 12.57 -15.87 2.74
N THR A 368 11.43 -15.22 2.90
CA THR A 368 10.20 -15.87 3.38
C THR A 368 9.60 -16.75 2.29
N ALA A 369 8.82 -17.76 2.67
CA ALA A 369 8.15 -18.61 1.70
C ALA A 369 6.95 -17.87 1.06
N GLU A 370 6.33 -16.98 1.83
CA GLU A 370 5.11 -16.24 1.52
C GLU A 370 5.37 -15.05 0.59
N ALA A 371 6.39 -14.24 0.87
CA ALA A 371 6.74 -13.07 0.05
C ALA A 371 7.91 -13.34 -0.92
N GLY A 372 8.60 -14.48 -0.78
CA GLY A 372 9.74 -14.85 -1.60
C GLY A 372 9.39 -15.53 -2.93
N PRO A 373 10.42 -16.05 -3.64
CA PRO A 373 10.30 -16.54 -5.02
C PRO A 373 9.36 -17.74 -5.17
N GLU A 374 9.21 -18.57 -4.15
CA GLU A 374 8.31 -19.74 -4.19
C GLU A 374 6.85 -19.36 -4.42
N SER A 375 6.37 -18.33 -3.71
CA SER A 375 5.01 -17.83 -3.90
C SER A 375 4.91 -16.87 -5.08
N TYR A 376 5.88 -15.97 -5.22
CA TYR A 376 5.89 -14.95 -6.27
C TYR A 376 5.82 -15.55 -7.68
N THR A 377 6.71 -16.47 -8.02
CA THR A 377 6.76 -17.07 -9.36
C THR A 377 5.59 -18.03 -9.65
N ALA A 378 4.94 -18.55 -8.61
CA ALA A 378 3.77 -19.42 -8.77
C ALA A 378 2.50 -18.62 -9.06
N ILE A 379 2.31 -17.50 -8.34
CA ILE A 379 1.11 -16.67 -8.46
C ILE A 379 1.25 -15.68 -9.62
N ALA A 380 2.38 -14.98 -9.74
CA ALA A 380 2.67 -14.08 -10.86
C ALA A 380 3.27 -14.84 -12.07
N SER A 381 2.82 -16.07 -12.31
CA SER A 381 3.48 -17.04 -13.20
C SER A 381 3.63 -16.57 -14.66
N ARG A 382 2.66 -15.82 -15.21
CA ARG A 382 2.83 -15.24 -16.55
C ARG A 382 3.97 -14.23 -16.58
N PHE A 383 4.01 -13.31 -15.63
CA PHE A 383 5.06 -12.30 -15.58
C PHE A 383 6.44 -12.91 -15.33
N ALA A 384 6.54 -13.92 -14.45
CA ALA A 384 7.78 -14.69 -14.28
C ALA A 384 8.16 -15.50 -15.55
N GLY A 385 7.19 -15.87 -16.38
CA GLY A 385 7.44 -16.54 -17.66
C GLY A 385 7.91 -15.59 -18.77
N ASP A 386 7.37 -14.37 -18.80
CA ASP A 386 7.56 -13.40 -19.88
C ASP A 386 8.67 -12.37 -19.56
N SER A 387 9.02 -12.18 -18.29
CA SER A 387 10.03 -11.24 -17.83
C SER A 387 11.36 -11.90 -17.45
N LEU A 388 12.37 -11.08 -17.15
CA LEU A 388 13.63 -11.46 -16.50
C LEU A 388 13.70 -10.94 -15.06
N TRP A 389 12.56 -10.54 -14.48
CA TRP A 389 12.54 -9.85 -13.19
C TRP A 389 12.87 -10.80 -12.04
N ASP A 390 12.31 -12.01 -12.02
CA ASP A 390 12.64 -13.00 -11.01
C ASP A 390 14.08 -13.52 -11.15
N GLU A 391 14.64 -13.62 -12.36
CA GLU A 391 16.07 -13.85 -12.55
C GLU A 391 16.91 -12.72 -11.97
N PHE A 392 16.51 -11.47 -12.18
CA PHE A 392 17.18 -10.32 -11.61
C PHE A 392 17.09 -10.32 -10.08
N LEU A 393 15.93 -10.58 -9.48
CA LEU A 393 15.78 -10.69 -8.03
C LEU A 393 16.68 -11.82 -7.48
N ALA A 394 16.67 -13.00 -8.14
CA ALA A 394 17.55 -14.10 -7.77
C ALA A 394 19.03 -13.70 -7.87
N PHE A 395 19.45 -13.02 -8.93
CA PHE A 395 20.80 -12.48 -9.06
C PHE A 395 21.11 -11.47 -7.93
N PHE A 396 20.21 -10.53 -7.67
CA PHE A 396 20.42 -9.43 -6.74
C PHE A 396 20.68 -9.92 -5.32
N TYR A 397 19.94 -10.95 -4.86
CA TYR A 397 20.11 -11.47 -3.50
C TYR A 397 21.04 -12.69 -3.36
N THR A 398 21.44 -13.34 -4.47
CA THR A 398 22.30 -14.54 -4.41
C THR A 398 23.61 -14.43 -5.18
N GLY A 399 23.77 -13.39 -6.00
CA GLY A 399 24.89 -13.22 -6.94
C GLY A 399 24.87 -14.16 -8.14
N ARG A 400 23.84 -15.02 -8.29
CA ARG A 400 23.76 -15.99 -9.40
C ARG A 400 23.45 -15.29 -10.72
N GLN A 401 24.43 -15.25 -11.63
CA GLN A 401 24.27 -14.71 -12.98
C GLN A 401 23.19 -15.47 -13.78
N PHE A 402 22.58 -14.79 -14.74
CA PHE A 402 21.55 -15.33 -15.64
C PHE A 402 21.74 -14.89 -17.09
N SER A 403 21.19 -15.69 -18.01
CA SER A 403 21.15 -15.41 -19.45
C SER A 403 19.91 -14.59 -19.81
N PRO A 404 19.89 -13.86 -20.94
CA PRO A 404 18.74 -13.06 -21.37
C PRO A 404 17.59 -13.92 -21.96
N ALA A 405 17.41 -15.15 -21.48
CA ALA A 405 16.41 -16.09 -21.97
C ALA A 405 15.28 -16.20 -20.94
N THR A 406 14.04 -15.94 -21.37
CA THR A 406 12.83 -16.03 -20.55
C THR A 406 12.21 -17.43 -20.63
N GLY A 407 11.14 -17.67 -19.86
CA GLY A 407 10.32 -18.88 -19.92
C GLY A 407 10.65 -19.95 -18.88
N SER A 408 11.40 -19.62 -17.83
CA SER A 408 11.65 -20.53 -16.71
C SER A 408 11.79 -19.77 -15.40
N ALA A 409 10.89 -20.01 -14.46
CA ALA A 409 10.93 -19.37 -13.14
C ALA A 409 12.26 -19.58 -12.41
N ALA A 410 12.83 -18.48 -11.91
CA ALA A 410 14.06 -18.44 -11.16
C ALA A 410 13.79 -18.57 -9.65
N VAL A 411 13.63 -19.82 -9.18
CA VAL A 411 13.49 -20.13 -7.74
C VAL A 411 14.83 -20.66 -7.19
N PRO A 412 15.56 -19.89 -6.36
CA PRO A 412 16.75 -20.40 -5.67
C PRO A 412 16.41 -21.57 -4.75
N SER A 413 17.36 -22.49 -4.54
CA SER A 413 17.19 -23.54 -3.52
C SER A 413 17.04 -22.89 -2.15
N ARG A 414 16.19 -23.45 -1.26
CA ARG A 414 16.09 -23.01 0.14
C ARG A 414 17.43 -23.05 0.90
N SER A 415 18.39 -23.83 0.41
CA SER A 415 19.76 -23.89 0.97
C SER A 415 20.69 -22.79 0.44
N THR A 416 20.29 -22.04 -0.59
CA THR A 416 21.07 -20.95 -1.14
C THR A 416 21.02 -19.77 -0.16
N PRO A 417 22.17 -19.27 0.32
CA PRO A 417 22.19 -18.09 1.19
C PRO A 417 21.64 -16.87 0.45
N ILE A 418 20.60 -16.27 1.01
CA ILE A 418 20.09 -14.96 0.58
C ILE A 418 20.83 -13.89 1.39
N GLN A 419 21.40 -12.89 0.71
CA GLN A 419 22.12 -11.79 1.32
C GLN A 419 21.48 -10.44 0.96
N ALA A 420 21.54 -9.49 1.88
CA ALA A 420 21.25 -8.10 1.57
C ALA A 420 22.32 -7.59 0.58
N PRO A 421 21.94 -7.08 -0.59
CA PRO A 421 22.88 -6.51 -1.54
C PRO A 421 23.58 -5.32 -0.90
N ASN A 422 24.91 -5.27 -1.00
CA ASN A 422 25.74 -4.30 -0.28
C ASN A 422 25.58 -4.36 1.25
N ALA A 423 25.39 -5.56 1.82
CA ALA A 423 25.54 -5.79 3.25
C ALA A 423 26.97 -5.41 3.70
N GLY A 424 27.17 -4.13 4.01
CA GLY A 424 28.36 -3.57 4.61
C GLY A 424 28.18 -3.43 6.11
N ALA A 425 29.26 -3.64 6.87
CA ALA A 425 29.27 -3.30 8.28
C ALA A 425 29.21 -1.77 8.40
N ILE A 426 28.04 -1.26 8.77
CA ILE A 426 27.94 0.04 9.42
C ILE A 426 28.59 -0.16 10.79
N ALA A 427 29.45 0.75 11.21
CA ALA A 427 30.00 0.80 12.55
C ALA A 427 29.56 2.12 13.17
N ILE A 428 29.11 2.06 14.42
CA ILE A 428 28.67 3.22 15.18
C ILE A 428 29.55 3.30 16.43
N SER A 429 30.14 4.47 16.70
CA SER A 429 30.85 4.69 17.96
C SER A 429 29.89 4.55 19.14
N PRO A 430 30.39 4.31 20.37
CA PRO A 430 29.58 4.52 21.57
C PRO A 430 28.92 5.90 21.54
N LEU A 431 27.67 5.97 22.03
CA LEU A 431 26.92 7.22 22.06
C LEU A 431 27.49 8.13 23.17
N GLU A 432 27.84 9.35 22.80
CA GLU A 432 28.21 10.40 23.74
C GLU A 432 26.97 11.23 24.08
N VAL A 433 26.76 11.51 25.37
CA VAL A 433 25.67 12.35 25.86
C VAL A 433 26.21 13.51 26.67
N SER A 434 25.72 14.73 26.40
CA SER A 434 26.20 15.94 27.09
C SER A 434 25.83 15.96 28.58
N SER A 435 24.74 15.29 28.95
CA SER A 435 24.32 15.05 30.33
C SER A 435 23.57 13.72 30.43
N ARG A 436 23.71 13.02 31.55
CA ARG A 436 22.95 11.79 31.85
C ARG A 436 21.59 12.08 32.51
N SER A 437 21.17 13.33 32.55
CA SER A 437 19.89 13.70 33.13
C SER A 437 19.39 15.04 32.63
N VAL A 438 18.07 15.13 32.45
CA VAL A 438 17.37 16.22 31.80
C VAL A 438 16.02 16.47 32.47
N ALA A 439 15.53 17.70 32.43
CA ALA A 439 14.18 18.07 32.84
C ALA A 439 13.42 18.63 31.64
N PRO A 440 12.07 18.63 31.66
CA PRO A 440 11.27 19.29 30.61
C PRO A 440 11.73 20.73 30.34
N GLY A 441 11.78 21.13 29.06
CA GLY A 441 12.32 22.42 28.62
C GLY A 441 13.86 22.51 28.60
N GLN A 442 14.58 21.41 28.84
CA GLN A 442 16.04 21.30 28.71
C GLN A 442 16.41 20.24 27.67
N THR A 443 17.59 20.35 27.07
CA THR A 443 18.08 19.39 26.08
C THR A 443 19.30 18.61 26.55
N VAL A 444 19.45 17.40 26.02
CA VAL A 444 20.68 16.59 26.05
C VAL A 444 21.12 16.37 24.61
N THR A 445 22.38 16.70 24.34
CA THR A 445 22.99 16.46 23.04
C THR A 445 23.44 15.01 22.98
N LEU A 446 22.95 14.29 21.98
CA LEU A 446 23.32 12.94 21.60
C LEU A 446 24.32 13.02 20.44
N GLN A 447 25.44 12.31 20.51
CA GLN A 447 26.45 12.33 19.46
C GLN A 447 27.07 10.96 19.22
N ALA A 448 27.23 10.57 17.96
CA ALA A 448 27.96 9.36 17.57
C ALA A 448 28.65 9.55 16.21
N ASP A 449 29.79 8.89 16.04
CA ASP A 449 30.46 8.76 14.75
C ASP A 449 29.94 7.50 14.03
N ILE A 450 29.60 7.66 12.76
CA ILE A 450 29.13 6.58 11.88
C ILE A 450 30.21 6.33 10.82
N ASP A 451 30.57 5.06 10.61
CA ASP A 451 31.43 4.58 9.53
C ASP A 451 30.69 3.49 8.73
N GLY A 452 30.16 3.84 7.56
CA GLY A 452 29.42 2.92 6.69
C GLY A 452 29.09 3.57 5.35
N GLN A 453 29.30 2.84 4.25
CA GLN A 453 29.05 3.36 2.89
C GLN A 453 27.65 3.04 2.36
N ASN A 454 26.87 2.24 3.09
CA ASN A 454 25.56 1.71 2.72
C ASN A 454 24.46 2.20 3.67
N VAL A 455 24.65 3.34 4.33
CA VAL A 455 23.62 3.98 5.15
C VAL A 455 22.47 4.42 4.25
N GLY A 456 21.25 3.96 4.57
CA GLY A 456 20.01 4.36 3.91
C GLY A 456 19.35 5.50 4.66
N TYR A 457 18.90 5.23 5.89
CA TYR A 457 18.27 6.21 6.77
C TYR A 457 18.92 6.22 8.15
N LEU A 458 18.79 7.36 8.82
CA LEU A 458 19.15 7.52 10.22
C LEU A 458 17.91 7.95 10.97
N LYS A 459 17.64 7.31 12.10
CA LYS A 459 16.47 7.59 12.94
C LYS A 459 16.88 7.87 14.38
N LEU A 460 16.19 8.80 15.02
CA LEU A 460 16.15 8.93 16.47
C LEU A 460 15.45 7.70 17.05
N PHE A 461 15.90 7.27 18.22
CA PHE A 461 15.23 6.24 19.01
C PHE A 461 15.14 6.70 20.47
N ILE A 462 13.94 6.71 21.02
CA ILE A 462 13.67 7.00 22.42
C ILE A 462 12.78 5.88 22.97
N GLY A 463 13.15 5.34 24.12
CA GLY A 463 12.32 4.40 24.84
C GLY A 463 12.37 4.57 26.35
N PHE A 464 11.25 4.37 27.01
CA PHE A 464 11.15 4.32 28.46
C PHE A 464 11.63 2.96 28.98
N TYR A 465 12.61 2.95 29.89
CA TYR A 465 13.14 1.72 30.45
C TYR A 465 12.42 1.34 31.75
N ASP A 466 11.59 0.30 31.66
CA ASP A 466 10.99 -0.32 32.83
C ASP A 466 11.98 -1.32 33.46
N ARG A 467 12.61 -0.90 34.56
CA ARG A 467 13.54 -1.73 35.33
C ARG A 467 12.91 -2.98 35.94
N ALA A 468 11.62 -2.95 36.26
CA ALA A 468 10.93 -4.09 36.87
C ALA A 468 10.65 -5.18 35.84
N ALA A 469 10.24 -4.78 34.63
CA ALA A 469 10.07 -5.69 33.50
C ALA A 469 11.41 -6.11 32.86
N ASN A 470 12.46 -5.29 33.03
CA ASN A 470 13.70 -5.35 32.27
C ASN A 470 13.46 -5.21 30.76
N SER A 471 12.59 -4.27 30.39
CA SER A 471 12.14 -4.05 29.02
C SER A 471 12.07 -2.56 28.71
N ILE A 472 12.29 -2.21 27.44
CA ILE A 472 12.21 -0.85 26.93
C ILE A 472 10.88 -0.70 26.17
N ASN A 473 10.00 0.18 26.61
CA ASN A 473 8.86 0.62 25.82
C ASN A 473 9.37 1.66 24.81
N VAL A 474 9.26 1.40 23.52
CA VAL A 474 9.67 2.36 22.48
C VAL A 474 8.62 3.45 22.41
N THR A 475 9.01 4.70 22.70
CA THR A 475 8.08 5.83 22.85
C THR A 475 8.17 6.83 21.71
N ASP A 476 9.31 6.89 21.01
CA ASP A 476 9.48 7.77 19.85
C ASP A 476 10.55 7.22 18.89
N GLU A 477 10.28 7.35 17.60
CA GLU A 477 11.21 7.09 16.49
C GLU A 477 10.97 8.19 15.44
N ASP A 478 12.03 8.82 14.90
CA ASP A 478 11.87 9.85 13.86
C ASP A 478 13.05 9.90 12.91
N TYR A 479 12.86 10.29 11.65
CA TYR A 479 13.97 10.46 10.70
C TYR A 479 14.87 11.63 11.09
N LEU A 480 16.18 11.37 11.13
CA LEU A 480 17.19 12.41 11.21
C LEU A 480 17.59 12.88 9.81
N GLN A 481 17.50 14.19 9.62
CA GLN A 481 17.82 14.84 8.36
C GLN A 481 19.33 14.76 8.06
N SER A 482 19.66 14.47 6.81
CA SER A 482 21.03 14.60 6.33
C SER A 482 21.40 16.07 6.10
N SER A 483 22.70 16.39 6.11
CA SER A 483 23.22 17.68 5.65
C SER A 483 22.94 17.95 4.17
N GLU A 484 22.69 16.90 3.39
CA GLU A 484 22.27 16.98 1.99
C GLU A 484 21.02 16.11 1.81
N THR A 485 19.89 16.74 1.55
CA THR A 485 18.64 16.08 1.12
C THR A 485 18.47 16.33 -0.38
N ARG A 486 18.11 15.29 -1.13
CA ARG A 486 17.81 15.37 -2.57
C ARG A 486 16.34 15.07 -2.82
N GLU A 487 15.90 15.40 -4.03
CA GLU A 487 14.53 15.25 -4.48
C GLU A 487 14.51 14.68 -5.91
N VAL A 488 13.60 13.74 -6.16
CA VAL A 488 13.23 13.25 -7.49
C VAL A 488 11.71 13.13 -7.53
N ASP A 489 11.07 13.87 -8.43
CA ASP A 489 9.63 13.85 -8.67
C ASP A 489 8.79 14.06 -7.38
N GLY A 490 9.26 14.92 -6.47
CA GLY A 490 8.63 15.18 -5.18
C GLY A 490 8.94 14.16 -4.07
N VAL A 491 9.72 13.11 -4.37
CA VAL A 491 10.20 12.14 -3.37
C VAL A 491 11.53 12.63 -2.81
N TYR A 492 11.59 12.87 -1.50
CA TYR A 492 12.79 13.33 -0.79
C TYR A 492 13.57 12.17 -0.20
N TYR A 493 14.90 12.25 -0.23
CA TYR A 493 15.77 11.22 0.33
C TYR A 493 17.11 11.79 0.82
N PRO A 494 17.72 11.17 1.85
CA PRO A 494 18.99 11.62 2.42
C PRO A 494 20.18 11.26 1.53
N MET A 495 21.20 12.11 1.52
CA MET A 495 22.52 11.81 0.98
C MET A 495 23.57 11.83 2.07
N TRP A 496 24.18 10.69 2.35
CA TRP A 496 25.25 10.57 3.34
C TRP A 496 26.62 10.81 2.70
N PRO A 497 27.61 11.33 3.44
CA PRO A 497 28.94 11.61 2.90
C PRO A 497 29.57 10.40 2.20
N ALA A 498 30.11 10.62 0.99
CA ALA A 498 30.67 9.54 0.16
C ALA A 498 31.87 8.81 0.80
N SER A 499 32.54 9.43 1.77
CA SER A 499 33.56 8.78 2.61
C SER A 499 33.01 7.60 3.40
N GLY A 500 31.69 7.58 3.65
CA GLY A 500 31.01 6.71 4.61
C GLY A 500 31.19 7.16 6.07
N ARG A 501 31.92 8.25 6.32
CA ARG A 501 32.28 8.70 7.67
C ARG A 501 31.70 10.07 7.98
N PHE A 502 30.92 10.14 9.05
CA PHE A 502 30.30 11.38 9.52
C PHE A 502 29.90 11.29 10.99
N THR A 503 29.75 12.44 11.63
CA THR A 503 29.25 12.55 13.00
C THR A 503 27.80 12.98 12.96
N VAL A 504 26.92 12.25 13.63
CA VAL A 504 25.56 12.69 13.92
C VAL A 504 25.55 13.39 15.27
N SER A 505 24.83 14.51 15.35
CA SER A 505 24.56 15.23 16.60
C SER A 505 23.10 15.66 16.62
N PHE A 506 22.42 15.41 17.73
CA PHE A 506 21.00 15.75 17.91
C PHE A 506 20.74 16.23 19.33
N ASP A 507 20.04 17.34 19.49
CA ASP A 507 19.62 17.86 20.80
C ASP A 507 18.24 17.32 21.14
N TRP A 508 18.17 16.38 22.08
CA TRP A 508 16.92 15.79 22.54
C TRP A 508 16.37 16.56 23.74
N GLU A 509 15.17 17.12 23.59
CA GLU A 509 14.31 17.53 24.71
C GLU A 509 13.45 16.33 25.12
N PRO A 510 13.18 16.09 26.42
CA PRO A 510 12.40 14.94 26.88
C PRO A 510 10.91 15.12 26.58
N ILE A 511 10.57 15.12 25.30
CA ILE A 511 9.23 15.15 24.73
C ILE A 511 8.92 13.75 24.21
N VAL A 512 7.70 13.28 24.48
CA VAL A 512 7.11 12.10 23.88
C VAL A 512 5.77 12.50 23.25
N PHE A 513 5.20 11.62 22.45
CA PHE A 513 3.95 11.90 21.76
C PHE A 513 2.79 11.07 22.31
N GLY A 514 1.58 11.60 22.17
CA GLY A 514 0.38 10.92 22.59
C GLY A 514 -0.82 11.21 21.71
N ILE A 515 -1.83 10.36 21.80
CA ILE A 515 -3.13 10.57 21.16
C ILE A 515 -4.12 11.08 22.20
N ASP A 516 -4.79 12.19 21.88
CA ASP A 516 -5.90 12.79 22.60
C ASP A 516 -7.23 12.38 21.94
N ASP A 517 -8.07 11.64 22.68
CA ASP A 517 -9.41 11.24 22.25
C ASP A 517 -10.52 12.21 22.73
N GLY A 518 -10.15 13.32 23.34
CA GLY A 518 -11.03 14.31 23.94
C GLY A 518 -11.44 13.99 25.40
N GLN A 519 -11.14 12.79 25.90
CA GLN A 519 -11.35 12.41 27.30
C GLN A 519 -10.04 12.15 28.04
N GLN A 520 -9.06 11.58 27.34
CA GLN A 520 -7.74 11.25 27.85
C GLN A 520 -6.68 11.54 26.79
N VAL A 521 -5.44 11.68 27.25
CA VAL A 521 -4.26 11.71 26.38
C VAL A 521 -3.37 10.53 26.76
N VAL A 522 -3.11 9.65 25.80
CA VAL A 522 -2.34 8.43 26.00
C VAL A 522 -1.02 8.53 25.23
N PRO A 523 0.15 8.39 25.91
CA PRO A 523 1.43 8.30 25.22
C PRO A 523 1.49 7.11 24.26
N VAL A 524 2.04 7.31 23.07
CA VAL A 524 2.13 6.27 22.04
C VAL A 524 3.31 6.50 21.10
N LEU A 525 3.85 5.41 20.56
CA LEU A 525 4.84 5.45 19.50
C LEU A 525 4.18 5.92 18.19
N PHE A 526 4.61 7.09 17.71
CA PHE A 526 4.37 7.53 16.34
C PHE A 526 5.52 7.02 15.46
N THR A 527 5.22 6.24 14.43
CA THR A 527 6.22 5.71 13.50
C THR A 527 6.27 6.58 12.24
N PRO A 528 7.43 7.10 11.82
CA PRO A 528 7.52 7.95 10.64
C PRO A 528 7.40 7.08 9.38
N GLU A 529 6.49 7.45 8.48
CA GLU A 529 6.21 6.70 7.26
C GLU A 529 6.97 7.23 6.03
N THR A 530 7.35 8.51 6.04
CA THR A 530 7.99 9.18 4.90
C THR A 530 9.16 10.04 5.34
N TYR A 531 10.25 10.01 4.56
CA TYR A 531 11.35 10.97 4.70
C TYR A 531 10.97 12.24 3.93
N GLY A 532 10.45 13.25 4.63
CA GLY A 532 10.01 14.52 4.04
C GLY A 532 11.11 15.57 3.93
N ALA A 533 10.84 16.65 3.18
CA ALA A 533 11.72 17.82 3.10
C ALA A 533 11.85 18.55 4.43
N ALA A 534 10.79 18.52 5.24
CA ALA A 534 10.74 19.10 6.57
C ALA A 534 9.96 18.19 7.55
N PRO A 535 10.29 18.21 8.86
CA PRO A 535 9.52 17.48 9.87
C PRO A 535 8.03 17.81 9.90
N THR A 536 7.64 19.02 9.47
CA THR A 536 6.24 19.45 9.40
C THR A 536 5.43 18.73 8.31
N GLU A 537 6.09 18.10 7.34
CA GLU A 537 5.44 17.36 6.25
C GLU A 537 5.41 15.86 6.52
N ALA A 538 5.93 15.42 7.66
CA ALA A 538 6.02 14.02 8.01
C ALA A 538 4.62 13.42 8.24
N VAL A 539 4.41 12.27 7.62
CA VAL A 539 3.28 11.39 7.91
C VAL A 539 3.74 10.39 8.96
N TYR A 540 2.98 10.28 10.04
CA TYR A 540 3.24 9.30 11.09
C TYR A 540 2.10 8.31 11.19
N SER A 541 2.42 7.09 11.62
CA SER A 541 1.44 6.07 11.87
C SER A 541 1.47 5.55 13.31
N VAL A 542 0.34 4.98 13.72
CA VAL A 542 0.18 4.29 15.00
C VAL A 542 -0.54 2.97 14.77
N ASP A 543 0.08 1.87 15.17
CA ASP A 543 -0.49 0.53 15.05
C ASP A 543 -1.34 0.17 16.27
N GLY A 544 -2.40 -0.60 16.03
CA GLY A 544 -3.37 -0.98 17.06
C GLY A 544 -4.38 -2.03 16.61
N ILE A 545 -5.37 -2.23 17.46
CA ILE A 545 -6.54 -3.08 17.18
C ILE A 545 -7.77 -2.18 17.17
N TYR A 546 -8.42 -2.07 16.01
CA TYR A 546 -9.70 -1.41 15.86
C TYR A 546 -10.84 -2.36 16.24
N THR A 547 -11.77 -1.91 17.08
CA THR A 547 -12.96 -2.66 17.47
C THR A 547 -14.22 -1.87 17.14
N PHE A 548 -15.12 -2.48 16.37
CA PHE A 548 -16.36 -1.84 15.96
C PHE A 548 -17.42 -1.90 17.07
N ALA A 549 -18.04 -0.77 17.38
CA ALA A 549 -19.08 -0.65 18.38
C ALA A 549 -20.37 -1.40 18.01
N ASP A 550 -20.58 -1.65 16.71
CA ASP A 550 -21.74 -2.38 16.20
C ASP A 550 -21.65 -3.91 16.39
N GLY A 551 -20.57 -4.39 17.00
CA GLY A 551 -20.35 -5.80 17.30
C GLY A 551 -19.83 -6.62 16.12
N SER A 552 -19.41 -5.98 15.01
CA SER A 552 -18.82 -6.67 13.85
C SER A 552 -17.40 -7.22 14.10
N GLY A 553 -16.85 -7.05 15.30
CA GLY A 553 -15.60 -7.66 15.75
C GLY A 553 -14.44 -6.66 15.83
N SER A 554 -13.21 -7.16 15.72
CA SER A 554 -11.98 -6.37 15.76
C SER A 554 -11.03 -6.77 14.64
N ARG A 555 -10.12 -5.86 14.27
CA ARG A 555 -9.05 -6.13 13.30
C ARG A 555 -7.79 -5.33 13.63
N LEU A 556 -6.63 -5.84 13.19
CA LEU A 556 -5.41 -5.03 13.18
C LEU A 556 -5.66 -3.78 12.34
N ALA A 557 -5.20 -2.65 12.84
CA ALA A 557 -5.39 -1.37 12.20
C ALA A 557 -4.20 -0.43 12.42
N ARG A 558 -4.06 0.50 11.48
CA ARG A 558 -3.08 1.58 11.49
C ARG A 558 -3.79 2.91 11.33
N LEU A 559 -3.49 3.83 12.23
CA LEU A 559 -3.91 5.23 12.16
C LEU A 559 -2.83 6.03 11.46
N TYR A 560 -3.20 6.94 10.56
CA TYR A 560 -2.27 7.85 9.89
C TYR A 560 -2.54 9.30 10.30
N PHE A 561 -1.50 9.98 10.74
CA PHE A 561 -1.52 11.36 11.21
C PHE A 561 -0.67 12.27 10.32
N ARG A 562 -1.19 13.46 10.05
CA ARG A 562 -0.49 14.56 9.37
C ARG A 562 -0.99 15.88 9.92
N ASP A 563 -0.10 16.84 10.14
CA ASP A 563 -0.40 18.14 10.77
C ASP A 563 -1.08 18.00 12.15
N LYS A 564 -0.64 17.01 12.93
CA LYS A 564 -1.20 16.64 14.25
C LYS A 564 -2.66 16.17 14.25
N LEU A 565 -3.23 15.89 13.08
CA LEU A 565 -4.61 15.43 12.92
C LEU A 565 -4.63 14.01 12.38
N LEU A 566 -5.54 13.18 12.90
CA LEU A 566 -5.86 11.89 12.29
C LEU A 566 -6.44 12.14 10.90
N ARG A 567 -5.85 11.52 9.87
CA ARG A 567 -6.27 11.65 8.47
C ARG A 567 -6.96 10.39 7.97
N ARG A 568 -6.51 9.21 8.42
CA ARG A 568 -6.98 7.93 7.88
C ARG A 568 -6.88 6.81 8.91
N VAL A 569 -7.76 5.83 8.78
CA VAL A 569 -7.73 4.57 9.55
C VAL A 569 -7.75 3.41 8.56
N MET A 570 -6.71 2.58 8.58
CA MET A 570 -6.61 1.39 7.73
C MET A 570 -6.71 0.14 8.60
N GLY A 571 -7.60 -0.78 8.26
CA GLY A 571 -7.67 -2.12 8.83
C GLY A 571 -7.08 -3.16 7.89
N PHE A 572 -6.51 -4.23 8.44
CA PHE A 572 -5.88 -5.30 7.67
C PHE A 572 -6.61 -6.62 7.91
N ALA A 573 -7.02 -7.28 6.81
CA ALA A 573 -7.61 -8.62 6.85
C ALA A 573 -6.52 -9.67 6.54
N GLY A 574 -6.15 -10.48 7.54
CA GLY A 574 -5.06 -11.46 7.40
C GLY A 574 -4.37 -11.75 8.73
N ASN A 575 -3.06 -12.02 8.68
CA ASN A 575 -2.20 -12.24 9.84
C ASN A 575 -0.98 -11.29 9.81
N ASP A 576 -0.09 -11.41 10.80
CA ASP A 576 1.10 -10.54 10.92
C ASP A 576 2.08 -10.66 9.73
N THR A 577 1.98 -11.74 8.94
CA THR A 577 2.83 -11.98 7.77
C THR A 577 2.29 -11.27 6.53
N ALA A 578 0.98 -11.35 6.30
CA ALA A 578 0.33 -10.68 5.18
C ALA A 578 -1.14 -10.34 5.44
N GLY A 579 -1.61 -9.18 4.94
CA GLY A 579 -3.01 -8.78 5.06
C GLY A 579 -3.49 -7.76 4.03
N ALA A 580 -4.73 -7.94 3.57
CA ALA A 580 -5.38 -7.03 2.64
C ALA A 580 -5.79 -5.72 3.35
N PRO A 581 -5.33 -4.55 2.87
CA PRO A 581 -5.69 -3.27 3.48
C PRO A 581 -7.11 -2.84 3.14
N ARG A 582 -7.78 -2.18 4.09
CA ARG A 582 -9.10 -1.59 3.93
C ARG A 582 -9.24 -0.33 4.76
N GLU A 583 -9.71 0.75 4.14
CA GLU A 583 -10.08 1.94 4.89
C GLU A 583 -11.29 1.70 5.80
N ILE A 584 -11.18 2.13 7.05
CA ILE A 584 -12.24 2.08 8.06
C ILE A 584 -12.84 3.49 8.18
N ILE A 585 -14.15 3.57 7.95
CA ILE A 585 -14.93 4.78 8.28
C ILE A 585 -15.28 4.71 9.76
N THR A 586 -14.72 5.62 10.55
CA THR A 586 -14.90 5.67 12.00
C THR A 586 -16.32 6.05 12.41
N ARG A 587 -16.77 5.55 13.56
CA ARG A 587 -18.04 5.94 14.18
C ARG A 587 -17.86 6.23 15.68
N PRO A 588 -18.66 7.14 16.25
CA PRO A 588 -18.68 7.33 17.70
C PRO A 588 -18.97 6.02 18.44
N GLY A 589 -18.13 5.73 19.43
CA GLY A 589 -18.19 4.50 20.24
C GLY A 589 -17.27 3.38 19.74
N ASP A 590 -16.76 3.44 18.50
CA ASP A 590 -15.70 2.53 18.07
C ASP A 590 -14.46 2.74 18.95
N THR A 591 -13.62 1.71 19.08
CA THR A 591 -12.41 1.81 19.93
C THR A 591 -11.15 1.42 19.19
N PHE A 592 -10.02 1.96 19.66
CA PHE A 592 -8.69 1.64 19.18
C PHE A 592 -7.80 1.29 20.37
N THR A 593 -7.39 0.03 20.46
CA THR A 593 -6.41 -0.42 21.46
C THR A 593 -5.02 -0.33 20.86
N ILE A 594 -4.17 0.52 21.45
CA ILE A 594 -2.80 0.74 20.98
C ILE A 594 -2.00 -0.56 21.08
N LEU A 595 -1.17 -0.82 20.06
CA LEU A 595 -0.17 -1.88 20.09
C LEU A 595 1.20 -1.27 20.40
N GLU A 596 1.64 -1.42 21.65
CA GLU A 596 2.91 -0.90 22.15
C GLU A 596 4.07 -1.81 21.75
N LYS A 597 5.17 -1.21 21.30
CA LYS A 597 6.41 -1.89 20.95
C LYS A 597 7.34 -1.96 22.17
N TRP A 598 7.63 -3.17 22.61
CA TRP A 598 8.52 -3.44 23.74
C TRP A 598 9.76 -4.21 23.30
N ILE A 599 10.93 -3.84 23.84
CA ILE A 599 12.20 -4.55 23.64
C ILE A 599 12.61 -5.17 24.97
N ASP A 600 12.50 -6.49 25.09
CA ASP A 600 12.93 -7.23 26.26
C ASP A 600 14.45 -7.33 26.28
N LEU A 601 15.06 -7.13 27.44
CA LEU A 601 16.51 -7.20 27.62
C LEU A 601 16.94 -8.51 28.28
N ASP A 602 18.10 -9.04 27.86
CA ASP A 602 18.75 -10.14 28.55
C ASP A 602 19.41 -9.69 29.88
N GLN A 603 19.99 -10.63 30.62
CA GLN A 603 20.68 -10.34 31.89
C GLN A 603 21.91 -9.42 31.74
N SER A 604 22.40 -9.26 30.51
CA SER A 604 23.51 -8.36 30.17
C SER A 604 23.02 -6.99 29.66
N GLY A 605 21.71 -6.74 29.67
CA GLY A 605 21.10 -5.51 29.18
C GLY A 605 21.02 -5.39 27.66
N ARG A 606 21.17 -6.49 26.91
CA ARG A 606 21.11 -6.48 25.44
C ARG A 606 19.71 -6.83 24.96
N PRO A 607 19.24 -6.27 23.82
CA PRO A 607 17.98 -6.67 23.21
C PRO A 607 17.91 -8.18 22.97
N ALA A 608 16.93 -8.83 23.58
CA ALA A 608 16.69 -10.27 23.48
C ALA A 608 15.52 -10.57 22.53
N ALA A 609 14.43 -9.80 22.64
CA ALA A 609 13.25 -9.92 21.78
C ALA A 609 12.56 -8.57 21.62
N THR A 610 11.89 -8.36 20.49
CA THR A 610 10.92 -7.29 20.32
C THR A 610 9.53 -7.92 20.33
N VAL A 611 8.65 -7.41 21.18
CA VAL A 611 7.30 -7.92 21.37
C VAL A 611 6.30 -6.78 21.30
N THR A 612 5.11 -7.09 20.79
CA THR A 612 4.00 -6.14 20.73
C THR A 612 3.02 -6.47 21.86
N GLN A 613 2.60 -5.47 22.63
CA GLN A 613 1.65 -5.62 23.73
C GLN A 613 0.46 -4.69 23.56
N GLN A 614 -0.72 -5.09 24.03
CA GLN A 614 -1.89 -4.20 24.03
C GLN A 614 -1.76 -3.17 25.15
N GLY A 615 -1.71 -1.90 24.77
CA GLY A 615 -1.68 -0.75 25.67
C GLY A 615 -3.08 -0.23 25.98
N ALA A 616 -3.20 1.08 26.17
CA ALA A 616 -4.49 1.70 26.47
C ALA A 616 -5.46 1.65 25.28
N THR A 617 -6.75 1.69 25.59
CA THR A 617 -7.83 1.78 24.61
C THR A 617 -8.36 3.22 24.57
N LEU A 618 -8.37 3.79 23.36
CA LEU A 618 -8.97 5.07 23.03
C LEU A 618 -10.38 4.86 22.47
N VAL A 619 -11.28 5.83 22.67
CA VAL A 619 -12.67 5.75 22.19
C VAL A 619 -12.93 6.85 21.17
N PHE A 620 -13.34 6.48 19.96
CA PHE A 620 -13.75 7.45 18.95
C PHE A 620 -14.99 8.21 19.44
N GLY A 621 -14.87 9.52 19.55
CA GLY A 621 -15.96 10.44 19.93
C GLY A 621 -16.51 11.21 18.74
N ASP A 622 -17.10 12.37 19.03
CA ASP A 622 -17.54 13.32 17.99
C ASP A 622 -16.36 14.10 17.38
N GLU A 623 -15.26 14.26 18.12
CA GLU A 623 -14.03 14.91 17.69
C GLU A 623 -12.98 13.86 17.25
N PRO A 624 -12.08 14.20 16.31
CA PRO A 624 -11.08 13.28 15.84
C PRO A 624 -10.00 13.10 16.90
N PHE A 625 -9.29 11.97 16.83
CA PHE A 625 -8.03 11.83 17.55
C PHE A 625 -7.04 12.89 17.12
N ARG A 626 -6.38 13.50 18.10
CA ARG A 626 -5.35 14.51 17.87
C ARG A 626 -4.04 14.03 18.42
N TRP A 627 -2.97 14.29 17.67
CA TRP A 627 -1.63 14.12 18.17
C TRP A 627 -1.28 15.29 19.10
N ARG A 628 -0.77 14.96 20.30
CA ARG A 628 -0.25 15.89 21.30
C ARG A 628 1.22 15.65 21.59
N ASP A 629 1.93 16.74 21.83
CA ASP A 629 3.28 16.73 22.41
C ASP A 629 3.12 16.67 23.93
N LEU A 630 3.89 15.80 24.59
CA LEU A 630 3.83 15.55 26.02
C LEU A 630 5.24 15.64 26.61
N ASP A 631 5.35 16.18 27.83
CA ASP A 631 6.56 16.00 28.61
C ASP A 631 6.72 14.51 28.95
N ALA A 632 7.93 13.98 28.74
CA ALA A 632 8.26 12.62 29.11
C ALA A 632 8.10 12.43 30.62
N ALA A 633 7.58 11.28 31.04
CA ALA A 633 7.42 10.96 32.46
C ALA A 633 8.80 10.90 33.15
N ALA A 634 8.86 11.20 34.45
CA ALA A 634 10.11 11.02 35.19
C ALA A 634 10.51 9.54 35.22
N GLY A 635 11.78 9.24 34.90
CA GLY A 635 12.26 7.86 34.80
C GLY A 635 13.55 7.71 34.00
N ASP A 636 13.95 6.46 33.78
CA ASP A 636 15.09 6.13 32.94
C ASP A 636 14.64 5.98 31.49
N TYR A 637 15.32 6.69 30.59
CA TYR A 637 15.10 6.59 29.15
C TYR A 637 16.35 6.05 28.47
N VAL A 638 16.13 5.18 27.50
CA VAL A 638 17.13 4.74 26.54
C VAL A 638 16.98 5.62 25.31
N VAL A 639 18.03 6.38 25.00
CA VAL A 639 18.05 7.34 23.89
C VAL A 639 19.21 7.04 22.97
N GLY A 640 19.04 7.29 21.67
CA GLY A 640 20.12 7.16 20.71
C GLY A 640 19.66 7.12 19.27
N PHE A 641 20.41 6.37 18.45
CA PHE A 641 20.24 6.35 17.01
C PHE A 641 20.03 4.94 16.48
N THR A 642 19.11 4.80 15.52
CA THR A 642 18.97 3.64 14.65
C THR A 642 19.48 4.01 13.25
N VAL A 643 20.54 3.37 12.80
CA VAL A 643 21.11 3.51 11.45
C VAL A 643 20.61 2.34 10.61
N GLU A 644 19.79 2.61 9.61
CA GLU A 644 19.31 1.60 8.67
C GLU A 644 20.22 1.54 7.44
N ASP A 645 20.58 0.34 7.01
CA ASP A 645 21.20 0.17 5.70
C ASP A 645 20.19 0.32 4.56
N LEU A 646 20.67 0.28 3.31
CA LEU A 646 19.81 0.41 2.11
C LEU A 646 18.78 -0.72 1.91
N ASP A 647 18.93 -1.85 2.61
CA ASP A 647 17.95 -2.95 2.62
C ASP A 647 16.97 -2.84 3.81
N GLY A 648 17.17 -1.84 4.68
CA GLY A 648 16.36 -1.56 5.87
C GLY A 648 16.81 -2.33 7.12
N ASN A 649 18.02 -2.90 7.13
CA ASN A 649 18.51 -3.59 8.32
C ASN A 649 19.03 -2.56 9.34
N PRO A 650 18.51 -2.55 10.58
CA PRO A 650 18.90 -1.57 11.58
C PRO A 650 20.19 -1.96 12.32
N GLN A 651 21.03 -0.97 12.61
CA GLN A 651 22.05 -1.01 13.65
C GLN A 651 21.82 0.12 14.64
N GLN A 652 22.02 -0.16 15.92
CA GLN A 652 21.57 0.73 16.97
C GLN A 652 22.66 1.04 17.97
N VAL A 653 22.68 2.28 18.44
CA VAL A 653 23.51 2.73 19.57
C VAL A 653 22.67 3.54 20.53
N PHE A 654 22.80 3.28 21.83
CA PHE A 654 22.01 3.94 22.85
C PHE A 654 22.82 4.24 24.11
N GLU A 655 22.32 5.19 24.91
CA GLU A 655 22.72 5.45 26.29
C GLU A 655 21.48 5.69 27.17
N THR A 656 21.66 5.58 28.49
CA THR A 656 20.61 5.89 29.46
C THR A 656 20.69 7.34 29.95
N VAL A 657 19.56 8.03 29.90
CA VAL A 657 19.36 9.39 30.42
C VAL A 657 18.19 9.39 31.40
N ILE A 658 18.35 10.08 32.54
CA ILE A 658 17.31 10.19 33.57
C ILE A 658 16.49 11.46 33.35
N VAL A 659 15.20 11.31 33.05
CA VAL A 659 14.22 12.41 33.05
C VAL A 659 13.76 12.66 34.49
N ARG A 660 13.86 13.91 34.96
CA ARG A 660 13.57 14.30 36.36
C ARG A 660 12.23 14.98 36.54
#